data_AF-A0A819G8W1-F1
#
_entry.id   AF-A0A819G8W1-F1
#
_cell.length_a   1.000
_cell.length_b   1.000
_cell.length_c   1.000
_cell.angle_alpha   90.00
_cell.angle_beta   90.00
_cell.angle_gamma   90.00
#
_symmetry.space_group_name_H-M   'P 1'
#
loop_
_entity.id
_entity.type
_entity.pdbx_description
1 polymer ?
#
loop_
_entity_poly.entity_id
_entity_poly.type
_entity_poly.pdbx_seq_one_letter_code
_entity_poly.pdbx_strand_id
1 'polypeptide(L)'
;MSEGDFNALKQSECLRGTTLIPNKENTRKYAPQDLHFPFVAIQLQWSTLPIIDWHDIDLHSREYAFLKEIGVREVPDLQKLIDRIIEEHNEQKKKSINEYKLPIGLKFLAENFQQHYSKLWKTAKIKRPFLPSLSPSKTIILSLPEEVFKDESPLCATLLSNVIELFEEHFNISLLGVKDRPTLTVAFDILMEKKEEILNVETAPKIFAYMNQLDGLSRPLIERISKLAFIPLEGNNYFMKPSQVFIHPDNSTIESSSRLRQIHVILPTSSEDDDDDDEITQANGSSRRRRKRNVKTTPKNKKTKTVSSSSTPLIMDNIDKSGLIDYIDYGFEGNSFLLGIGVLHHPSANILAELLIDRQENYFKNLNSNNPDDLQRKLLAYTSCLRQLAIATNTTNELQSTSLIKRLKNESWCLGYQVIEKRSNNEKQRLFKIVPPNEIYLDDDHQCAIDLRPLLPPDEPELTKLYEKFGASWLSECVKRTLVHKGKIATSDRGNKLRDLIQYRLDMLFVNNRGEKMENLDGKHVDMLRTNLSVYEVDGIQCQLTFQKKTITLDSTDSSSCALEYDKNNVSLYFQKHIREFDYIDIASELARFVFKKPLDTIVHTISDKLASPLETLKRRGVPVDRLLQHNQQNIRSTIQMFQQKSDFNHNDNNHYHESYVEMTGRIEDFNRQQTKDDAKLFSMLKKGRAYTQTKFIQQEHVKDDIDHSCEAVPSANMTRYKDLFHSIPLYIERNVGITNKMLDQAKQLAWVLIGLANHVFKIPIETLHLYRDIDGARIAFNDRRALFYNLRYYEQVFADKVQPYLQVTSPSIPIIHTIVNFYFILTCHELAHNLEMAHNSNFINHLETIAVKFMTEKDLFLQQFSFQNYL
;
A
#
# COMPACT_ATOMS: atom_id res chain seq x y z
N MET A 1 26.08 -62.06 -70.93
CA MET A 1 27.05 -62.61 -69.95
C MET A 1 26.29 -63.18 -68.78
N SER A 2 26.81 -64.20 -68.08
CA SER A 2 26.19 -64.59 -66.81
C SER A 2 26.39 -63.48 -65.77
N GLU A 3 25.54 -63.41 -64.76
CA GLU A 3 25.66 -62.42 -63.68
C GLU A 3 27.00 -62.56 -62.92
N GLY A 4 27.50 -63.78 -62.79
CA GLY A 4 28.81 -64.09 -62.21
C GLY A 4 29.98 -63.55 -63.04
N ASP A 5 29.96 -63.75 -64.36
CA ASP A 5 31.01 -63.23 -65.25
C ASP A 5 31.00 -61.70 -65.28
N PHE A 6 29.81 -61.11 -65.22
CA PHE A 6 29.65 -59.65 -65.20
C PHE A 6 30.20 -59.03 -63.90
N ASN A 7 29.92 -59.65 -62.75
CA ASN A 7 30.48 -59.21 -61.48
C ASN A 7 32.00 -59.41 -61.39
N ALA A 8 32.53 -60.49 -61.98
CA ALA A 8 33.97 -60.70 -62.09
C ALA A 8 34.65 -59.61 -62.92
N LEU A 9 34.04 -59.17 -64.02
CA LEU A 9 34.55 -58.06 -64.83
C LEU A 9 34.61 -56.74 -64.06
N LYS A 10 33.61 -56.44 -63.21
CA LYS A 10 33.57 -55.20 -62.40
C LYS A 10 34.74 -55.07 -61.44
N GLN A 11 35.26 -56.20 -60.96
CA GLN A 11 36.27 -56.27 -59.90
C GLN A 11 37.68 -56.58 -60.43
N SER A 12 37.80 -57.13 -61.63
CA SER A 12 39.08 -57.52 -62.21
C SER A 12 39.85 -56.33 -62.78
N GLU A 13 41.18 -56.28 -62.57
CA GLU A 13 42.07 -55.29 -63.21
C GLU A 13 42.19 -55.55 -64.73
N CYS A 14 41.16 -55.17 -65.50
CA CYS A 14 41.00 -55.53 -66.90
C CYS A 14 41.15 -54.35 -67.87
N LEU A 15 40.95 -53.10 -67.42
CA LEU A 15 41.00 -51.89 -68.26
C LEU A 15 42.31 -51.13 -68.08
N ARG A 16 42.91 -50.62 -69.15
CA ARG A 16 44.07 -49.72 -69.04
C ARG A 16 43.62 -48.35 -68.54
N GLY A 17 44.33 -47.84 -67.54
CA GLY A 17 44.14 -46.50 -67.01
C GLY A 17 45.38 -45.62 -67.20
N THR A 18 45.15 -44.32 -67.17
CA THR A 18 46.14 -43.25 -67.22
C THR A 18 45.70 -42.08 -66.33
N THR A 19 46.45 -40.98 -66.35
CA THR A 19 46.16 -39.71 -65.68
C THR A 19 46.20 -38.57 -66.69
N LEU A 20 45.62 -37.40 -66.39
CA LEU A 20 45.60 -36.26 -67.33
C LEU A 20 46.99 -35.82 -67.78
N ILE A 21 47.97 -35.91 -66.87
CA ILE A 21 49.38 -35.76 -67.22
C ILE A 21 49.93 -37.17 -67.33
N PRO A 22 50.19 -37.69 -68.54
CA PRO A 22 50.63 -39.06 -68.72
C PRO A 22 52.07 -39.18 -68.21
N ASN A 23 52.28 -40.03 -67.21
CA ASN A 23 53.63 -40.44 -66.83
C ASN A 23 53.87 -41.84 -67.41
N LYS A 24 55.03 -42.05 -68.07
CA LYS A 24 55.34 -43.33 -68.76
C LYS A 24 55.38 -44.54 -67.81
N GLU A 25 55.43 -44.31 -66.50
CA GLU A 25 55.38 -45.34 -65.45
C GLU A 25 53.96 -45.64 -64.93
N ASN A 26 52.92 -44.89 -65.33
CA ASN A 26 51.56 -44.96 -64.75
C ASN A 26 50.53 -45.75 -65.59
N THR A 27 50.89 -46.35 -66.72
CA THR A 27 49.97 -47.17 -67.52
C THR A 27 49.83 -48.57 -66.92
N ARG A 28 48.91 -48.73 -65.98
CA ARG A 28 48.55 -50.02 -65.36
C ARG A 28 47.13 -50.44 -65.75
N LYS A 29 46.80 -51.73 -65.58
CA LYS A 29 45.41 -52.18 -65.58
C LYS A 29 44.75 -51.85 -64.23
N TYR A 30 43.52 -51.36 -64.29
CA TYR A 30 42.69 -51.02 -63.14
C TYR A 30 41.38 -51.79 -63.23
N ALA A 31 40.72 -51.99 -62.08
CA ALA A 31 39.34 -52.41 -62.06
C ALA A 31 38.47 -51.27 -62.64
N PRO A 32 37.41 -51.57 -63.42
CA PRO A 32 36.54 -50.54 -63.97
C PRO A 32 36.04 -49.53 -62.94
N GLN A 33 35.69 -50.00 -61.74
CA GLN A 33 35.22 -49.17 -60.62
C GLN A 33 36.23 -48.17 -60.05
N ASP A 34 37.52 -48.30 -60.38
CA ASP A 34 38.57 -47.37 -59.94
C ASP A 34 38.92 -46.33 -61.01
N LEU A 35 38.39 -46.49 -62.23
CA LEU A 35 38.59 -45.60 -63.36
C LEU A 35 37.42 -44.64 -63.52
N HIS A 36 37.74 -43.48 -64.08
CA HIS A 36 36.77 -42.45 -64.46
C HIS A 36 36.88 -42.17 -65.96
N PHE A 37 35.83 -41.61 -66.56
CA PHE A 37 35.94 -41.11 -67.92
C PHE A 37 36.85 -39.86 -67.99
N PRO A 38 37.60 -39.62 -69.08
CA PRO A 38 38.56 -38.53 -69.17
C PRO A 38 37.96 -37.14 -68.91
N PHE A 39 36.71 -36.91 -69.35
CA PHE A 39 36.02 -35.64 -69.14
C PHE A 39 35.91 -35.26 -67.65
N VAL A 40 35.83 -36.24 -66.75
CA VAL A 40 35.70 -36.02 -65.30
C VAL A 40 36.95 -35.34 -64.75
N ALA A 41 38.13 -35.88 -65.10
CA ALA A 41 39.39 -35.31 -64.66
C ALA A 41 39.63 -33.93 -65.30
N ILE A 42 39.25 -33.75 -66.57
CA ILE A 42 39.35 -32.46 -67.29
C ILE A 42 38.51 -31.39 -66.60
N GLN A 43 37.23 -31.68 -66.30
CA GLN A 43 36.32 -30.76 -65.62
C GLN A 43 36.84 -30.38 -64.22
N LEU A 44 37.40 -31.35 -63.48
CA LEU A 44 37.95 -31.13 -62.14
C LEU A 44 39.38 -30.56 -62.13
N GLN A 45 40.05 -30.46 -63.30
CA GLN A 45 41.49 -30.18 -63.41
C GLN A 45 42.34 -31.10 -62.51
N TRP A 46 41.88 -32.34 -62.30
CA TRP A 46 42.47 -33.26 -61.34
C TRP A 46 43.53 -34.14 -62.00
N SER A 47 44.77 -33.66 -62.00
CA SER A 47 45.88 -34.27 -62.73
C SER A 47 46.19 -35.72 -62.33
N THR A 48 45.89 -36.11 -61.08
CA THR A 48 46.18 -37.43 -60.52
C THR A 48 44.98 -38.39 -60.51
N LEU A 49 43.80 -37.98 -60.97
CA LEU A 49 42.62 -38.84 -61.00
C LEU A 49 42.81 -39.97 -62.04
N PRO A 50 42.67 -41.26 -61.67
CA PRO A 50 42.76 -42.36 -62.62
C PRO A 50 41.60 -42.31 -63.62
N ILE A 51 41.95 -42.19 -64.90
CA ILE A 51 41.00 -42.17 -66.03
C ILE A 51 41.26 -43.34 -66.96
N ILE A 52 40.23 -43.79 -67.68
CA ILE A 52 40.41 -44.81 -68.72
C ILE A 52 41.32 -44.26 -69.83
N ASP A 53 42.23 -45.10 -70.32
CA ASP A 53 43.12 -44.78 -71.46
C ASP A 53 42.35 -44.89 -72.80
N TRP A 54 41.32 -44.05 -72.94
CA TRP A 54 40.45 -43.98 -74.12
C TRP A 54 39.87 -42.56 -74.23
N HIS A 55 40.53 -41.70 -74.99
CA HIS A 55 40.29 -40.26 -74.98
C HIS A 55 39.12 -39.81 -75.88
N ASP A 56 38.87 -40.53 -77.00
CA ASP A 56 37.88 -40.14 -78.02
C ASP A 56 36.58 -40.95 -77.96
N ILE A 57 36.14 -41.36 -76.77
CA ILE A 57 34.92 -42.17 -76.64
C ILE A 57 33.66 -41.30 -76.81
N ASP A 58 32.77 -41.70 -77.72
CA ASP A 58 31.49 -41.04 -77.92
C ASP A 58 30.52 -41.40 -76.76
N LEU A 59 29.96 -40.38 -76.10
CA LEU A 59 29.02 -40.51 -74.97
C LEU A 59 27.71 -41.23 -75.36
N HIS A 60 27.37 -41.27 -76.65
CA HIS A 60 26.17 -41.95 -77.16
C HIS A 60 26.44 -43.36 -77.68
N SER A 61 27.69 -43.83 -77.60
CA SER A 61 28.10 -45.14 -78.10
C SER A 61 27.64 -46.30 -77.20
N ARG A 62 27.54 -47.50 -77.78
CA ARG A 62 27.24 -48.73 -77.03
C ARG A 62 28.40 -49.12 -76.13
N GLU A 63 29.62 -48.78 -76.56
CA GLU A 63 30.87 -48.95 -75.84
C GLU A 63 30.88 -48.11 -74.56
N TYR A 64 30.46 -46.84 -74.62
CA TYR A 64 30.30 -45.99 -73.45
C TYR A 64 29.28 -46.56 -72.47
N ALA A 65 28.10 -46.95 -72.97
CA ALA A 65 27.06 -47.56 -72.15
C ALA A 65 27.56 -48.85 -71.46
N PHE A 66 28.33 -49.68 -72.17
CA PHE A 66 28.93 -50.89 -71.62
C PHE A 66 30.00 -50.58 -70.54
N LEU A 67 30.91 -49.62 -70.79
CA LEU A 67 31.93 -49.21 -69.81
C LEU A 67 31.29 -48.68 -68.52
N LYS A 68 30.20 -47.91 -68.65
CA LYS A 68 29.39 -47.45 -67.53
C LYS A 68 28.75 -48.63 -66.78
N GLU A 69 28.21 -49.61 -67.51
CA GLU A 69 27.56 -50.79 -66.91
C GLU A 69 28.52 -51.68 -66.13
N ILE A 70 29.77 -51.82 -66.61
CA ILE A 70 30.85 -52.56 -65.92
C ILE A 70 31.55 -51.74 -64.84
N GLY A 71 31.20 -50.46 -64.64
CA GLY A 71 31.57 -49.70 -63.46
C GLY A 71 32.57 -48.55 -63.66
N VAL A 72 32.97 -48.21 -64.88
CA VAL A 72 33.73 -46.97 -65.13
C VAL A 72 32.88 -45.77 -64.69
N ARG A 73 33.43 -44.92 -63.83
CA ARG A 73 32.65 -43.89 -63.14
C ARG A 73 32.53 -42.61 -63.99
N GLU A 74 31.33 -42.05 -63.99
CA GLU A 74 31.04 -40.72 -64.55
C GLU A 74 31.31 -39.60 -63.53
N VAL A 75 31.53 -39.95 -62.27
CA VAL A 75 31.85 -39.01 -61.18
C VAL A 75 32.80 -39.63 -60.16
N PRO A 76 33.64 -38.85 -59.46
CA PRO A 76 34.48 -39.39 -58.40
C PRO A 76 33.69 -39.95 -57.22
N ASP A 77 34.36 -40.71 -56.36
CA ASP A 77 33.80 -41.09 -55.07
C ASP A 77 33.52 -39.85 -54.21
N LEU A 78 32.37 -39.82 -53.52
CA LEU A 78 31.97 -38.67 -52.70
C LEU A 78 33.00 -38.33 -51.63
N GLN A 79 33.64 -39.32 -50.99
CA GLN A 79 34.67 -39.05 -49.98
C GLN A 79 35.94 -38.46 -50.60
N LYS A 80 36.37 -39.00 -51.75
CA LYS A 80 37.55 -38.50 -52.49
C LYS A 80 37.30 -37.08 -53.01
N LEU A 81 36.09 -36.77 -53.46
CA LEU A 81 35.72 -35.43 -53.90
C LEU A 81 35.71 -34.44 -52.72
N ILE A 82 35.21 -34.84 -51.55
CA ILE A 82 35.29 -34.03 -50.32
C ILE A 82 36.74 -33.78 -49.90
N ASP A 83 37.59 -34.80 -49.94
CA ASP A 83 39.02 -34.67 -49.67
C ASP A 83 39.67 -33.64 -50.58
N ARG A 84 39.34 -33.69 -51.88
CA ARG A 84 39.80 -32.73 -52.86
C ARG A 84 39.34 -31.29 -52.54
N ILE A 85 38.09 -31.10 -52.14
CA ILE A 85 37.55 -29.79 -51.75
C ILE A 85 38.34 -29.23 -50.54
N ILE A 86 38.64 -30.08 -49.56
CA ILE A 86 39.39 -29.70 -48.36
C ILE A 86 40.83 -29.30 -48.72
N GLU A 87 41.49 -30.06 -49.60
CA GLU A 87 42.83 -29.74 -50.12
C GLU A 87 42.85 -28.38 -50.82
N GLU A 88 41.95 -28.15 -51.77
CA GLU A 88 41.84 -26.89 -52.53
C GLU A 88 41.53 -25.68 -51.63
N HIS A 89 40.77 -25.89 -50.55
CA HIS A 89 40.55 -24.85 -49.54
C HIS A 89 41.82 -24.57 -48.73
N ASN A 90 42.51 -25.62 -48.27
CA ASN A 90 43.71 -25.47 -47.44
C ASN A 90 44.85 -24.75 -48.16
N GLU A 91 44.98 -24.94 -49.48
CA GLU A 91 45.91 -24.18 -50.34
C GLU A 91 45.60 -22.66 -50.35
N GLN A 92 44.37 -22.28 -50.02
CA GLN A 92 43.87 -20.90 -50.08
C GLN A 92 43.61 -20.25 -48.71
N LYS A 93 43.86 -20.96 -47.60
CA LYS A 93 43.47 -20.60 -46.22
C LYS A 93 43.98 -19.23 -45.72
N LYS A 94 45.01 -18.65 -46.35
CA LYS A 94 45.59 -17.34 -45.98
C LYS A 94 45.04 -16.15 -46.79
N LYS A 95 44.18 -16.40 -47.79
CA LYS A 95 43.66 -15.35 -48.67
C LYS A 95 42.55 -14.57 -47.99
N SER A 96 42.44 -13.29 -48.35
CA SER A 96 41.30 -12.46 -47.92
C SER A 96 40.00 -12.95 -48.57
N ILE A 97 38.84 -12.56 -48.02
CA ILE A 97 37.53 -12.97 -48.53
C ILE A 97 37.33 -12.65 -50.03
N ASN A 98 37.87 -11.52 -50.49
CA ASN A 98 37.77 -11.07 -51.88
C ASN A 98 38.67 -11.86 -52.84
N GLU A 99 39.70 -12.52 -52.34
CA GLU A 99 40.68 -13.27 -53.13
C GLU A 99 40.44 -14.78 -53.09
N TYR A 100 39.49 -15.23 -52.26
CA TYR A 100 39.14 -16.64 -52.10
C TYR A 100 38.37 -17.13 -53.32
N LYS A 101 38.92 -18.16 -53.98
CA LYS A 101 38.25 -18.84 -55.09
C LYS A 101 37.59 -20.11 -54.59
N LEU A 102 36.33 -20.32 -54.99
CA LEU A 102 35.62 -21.54 -54.64
C LEU A 102 36.36 -22.78 -55.16
N PRO A 103 36.45 -23.86 -54.36
CA PRO A 103 37.00 -25.13 -54.81
C PRO A 103 36.29 -25.62 -56.08
N ILE A 104 37.07 -26.06 -57.07
CA ILE A 104 36.58 -26.64 -58.33
C ILE A 104 35.80 -27.92 -58.02
N GLY A 105 36.28 -28.70 -57.03
CA GLY A 105 35.57 -29.88 -56.55
C GLY A 105 34.16 -29.58 -56.01
N LEU A 106 33.96 -28.40 -55.42
CA LEU A 106 32.66 -27.98 -54.89
C LEU A 106 31.71 -27.62 -56.02
N LYS A 107 32.20 -26.92 -57.06
CA LYS A 107 31.44 -26.64 -58.28
C LYS A 107 31.02 -27.91 -59.00
N PHE A 108 31.94 -28.86 -59.16
CA PHE A 108 31.62 -30.18 -59.75
C PHE A 108 30.60 -30.96 -58.94
N LEU A 109 30.74 -30.96 -57.60
CA LEU A 109 29.74 -31.56 -56.71
C LEU A 109 28.38 -30.93 -56.97
N ALA A 110 28.33 -29.60 -57.15
CA ALA A 110 27.08 -28.89 -57.30
C ALA A 110 26.33 -29.24 -58.60
N GLU A 111 27.04 -29.17 -59.72
CA GLU A 111 26.52 -29.48 -61.06
C GLU A 111 26.00 -30.92 -61.17
N ASN A 112 26.62 -31.87 -60.45
CA ASN A 112 26.34 -33.30 -60.59
C ASN A 112 25.50 -33.89 -59.43
N PHE A 113 25.07 -33.06 -58.47
CA PHE A 113 24.46 -33.53 -57.22
C PHE A 113 23.18 -34.34 -57.43
N GLN A 114 22.23 -33.77 -58.18
CA GLN A 114 20.90 -34.34 -58.36
C GLN A 114 20.95 -35.69 -59.10
N GLN A 115 21.84 -35.82 -60.09
CA GLN A 115 21.94 -37.00 -60.92
C GLN A 115 22.72 -38.14 -60.23
N HIS A 116 23.84 -37.83 -59.57
CA HIS A 116 24.78 -38.86 -59.12
C HIS A 116 24.93 -38.98 -57.60
N TYR A 117 24.82 -37.88 -56.85
CA TYR A 117 25.15 -37.87 -55.42
C TYR A 117 23.94 -37.92 -54.49
N SER A 118 22.74 -37.53 -54.92
CA SER A 118 21.55 -37.41 -54.07
C SER A 118 21.22 -38.68 -53.26
N LYS A 119 21.34 -39.87 -53.86
CA LYS A 119 21.09 -41.17 -53.20
C LYS A 119 22.20 -41.52 -52.19
N LEU A 120 23.45 -41.28 -52.57
CA LEU A 120 24.62 -41.54 -51.73
C LEU A 120 24.62 -40.60 -50.52
N TRP A 121 24.24 -39.34 -50.72
CA TRP A 121 24.20 -38.31 -49.67
C TRP A 121 23.36 -38.74 -48.46
N LYS A 122 22.16 -39.31 -48.70
CA LYS A 122 21.26 -39.76 -47.61
C LYS A 122 21.82 -40.90 -46.77
N THR A 123 22.76 -41.67 -47.32
CA THR A 123 23.39 -42.82 -46.63
C THR A 123 24.81 -42.50 -46.14
N ALA A 124 25.42 -41.44 -46.69
CA ALA A 124 26.76 -41.00 -46.35
C ALA A 124 26.74 -40.24 -45.02
N LYS A 125 27.33 -40.84 -43.97
CA LYS A 125 27.60 -40.17 -42.69
C LYS A 125 28.85 -39.28 -42.82
N ILE A 126 28.75 -38.18 -43.54
CA ILE A 126 29.86 -37.24 -43.72
C ILE A 126 30.11 -36.53 -42.39
N LYS A 127 31.30 -36.71 -41.82
CA LYS A 127 31.71 -36.10 -40.55
C LYS A 127 32.79 -35.03 -40.70
N ARG A 128 33.23 -34.76 -41.93
CA ARG A 128 34.33 -33.84 -42.22
C ARG A 128 33.77 -32.51 -42.73
N PRO A 129 34.13 -31.37 -42.11
CA PRO A 129 33.76 -30.05 -42.61
C PRO A 129 34.38 -29.81 -44.00
N PHE A 130 33.57 -29.40 -44.96
CA PHE A 130 34.02 -29.21 -46.35
C PHE A 130 33.33 -28.04 -47.06
N LEU A 131 32.25 -27.48 -46.48
CA LEU A 131 31.57 -26.32 -47.06
C LEU A 131 32.29 -25.04 -46.63
N PRO A 132 32.76 -24.20 -47.57
CA PRO A 132 33.32 -22.90 -47.26
C PRO A 132 32.26 -21.97 -46.65
N SER A 133 32.52 -21.52 -45.43
CA SER A 133 31.64 -20.67 -44.64
C SER A 133 32.42 -19.53 -43.99
N LEU A 134 31.70 -18.50 -43.56
CA LEU A 134 32.20 -17.35 -42.84
C LEU A 134 31.95 -17.55 -41.35
N SER A 135 33.01 -17.52 -40.55
CA SER A 135 32.89 -17.49 -39.09
C SER A 135 32.25 -16.17 -38.60
N PRO A 136 31.75 -16.12 -37.35
CA PRO A 136 31.31 -14.86 -36.74
C PRO A 136 32.39 -13.76 -36.74
N SER A 137 33.67 -14.15 -36.70
CA SER A 137 34.84 -13.26 -36.81
C SER A 137 35.21 -12.86 -38.25
N LYS A 138 34.37 -13.18 -39.24
CA LYS A 138 34.55 -12.90 -40.68
C LYS A 138 35.78 -13.57 -41.30
N THR A 139 36.16 -14.75 -40.80
CA THR A 139 37.22 -15.58 -41.39
C THR A 139 36.60 -16.75 -42.16
N ILE A 140 37.21 -17.13 -43.28
CA ILE A 140 36.73 -18.28 -44.05
C ILE A 140 37.17 -19.57 -43.36
N ILE A 141 36.20 -20.42 -43.04
CA ILE A 141 36.40 -21.73 -42.44
C ILE A 141 35.69 -22.80 -43.27
N LEU A 142 35.94 -24.07 -42.96
CA LEU A 142 35.13 -25.17 -43.45
C LEU A 142 34.15 -25.59 -42.36
N SER A 143 32.88 -25.71 -42.70
CA SER A 143 31.82 -26.17 -41.80
C SER A 143 31.14 -27.44 -42.31
N LEU A 144 30.49 -28.15 -41.39
CA LEU A 144 29.53 -29.18 -41.76
C LEU A 144 28.24 -28.52 -42.27
N PRO A 145 27.52 -29.15 -43.20
CA PRO A 145 26.23 -28.63 -43.69
C PRO A 145 25.21 -28.33 -42.60
N GLU A 146 25.20 -29.10 -41.51
CA GLU A 146 24.26 -28.93 -40.40
C GLU A 146 24.63 -27.78 -39.45
N GLU A 147 25.87 -27.27 -39.52
CA GLU A 147 26.42 -26.24 -38.63
C GLU A 147 26.47 -24.84 -39.30
N VAL A 148 26.11 -24.77 -40.58
CA VAL A 148 26.16 -23.54 -41.38
C VAL A 148 24.76 -23.13 -41.83
N PHE A 149 24.54 -21.81 -41.89
CA PHE A 149 23.26 -21.22 -42.28
C PHE A 149 23.41 -20.29 -43.46
N LYS A 150 22.37 -20.07 -44.25
CA LYS A 150 22.43 -19.13 -45.38
C LYS A 150 22.48 -17.67 -44.93
N ASP A 151 21.71 -17.33 -43.91
CA ASP A 151 21.58 -15.95 -43.46
C ASP A 151 22.76 -15.53 -42.57
N GLU A 152 23.10 -14.25 -42.61
CA GLU A 152 24.11 -13.67 -41.74
C GLU A 152 23.74 -13.83 -40.26
N SER A 153 24.69 -14.29 -39.46
CA SER A 153 24.52 -14.53 -38.03
C SER A 153 25.71 -13.98 -37.23
N PRO A 154 25.46 -13.29 -36.10
CA PRO A 154 26.52 -12.94 -35.16
C PRO A 154 26.97 -14.13 -34.29
N LEU A 155 26.27 -15.27 -34.33
CA LEU A 155 26.52 -16.43 -33.46
C LEU A 155 27.05 -17.65 -34.22
N CYS A 156 26.54 -17.86 -35.43
CA CYS A 156 26.76 -19.09 -36.21
C CYS A 156 27.63 -18.84 -37.45
N ALA A 157 28.17 -19.90 -38.03
CA ALA A 157 28.82 -19.79 -39.32
C ALA A 157 27.78 -19.55 -40.43
N THR A 158 28.04 -18.57 -41.28
CA THR A 158 27.17 -18.24 -42.43
C THR A 158 27.82 -18.73 -43.72
N LEU A 159 27.05 -19.33 -44.61
CA LEU A 159 27.54 -19.81 -45.89
C LEU A 159 27.92 -18.62 -46.78
N LEU A 160 29.02 -18.73 -47.51
CA LEU A 160 29.43 -17.65 -48.41
C LEU A 160 28.40 -17.44 -49.53
N SER A 161 28.12 -16.18 -49.90
CA SER A 161 27.10 -15.84 -50.90
C SER A 161 27.37 -16.49 -52.26
N ASN A 162 28.63 -16.56 -52.68
CA ASN A 162 29.04 -17.24 -53.92
C ASN A 162 28.78 -18.76 -53.87
N VAL A 163 28.78 -19.38 -52.70
CA VAL A 163 28.41 -20.79 -52.52
C VAL A 163 26.88 -20.94 -52.63
N ILE A 164 26.12 -20.01 -52.04
CA ILE A 164 24.65 -20.00 -52.17
C ILE A 164 24.27 -19.89 -53.65
N GLU A 165 24.81 -18.91 -54.38
CA GLU A 165 24.58 -18.73 -55.82
C GLU A 165 24.92 -20.00 -56.61
N LEU A 166 26.11 -20.56 -56.41
CA LEU A 166 26.56 -21.77 -57.08
C LEU A 166 25.58 -22.94 -56.89
N PHE A 167 25.09 -23.14 -55.67
CA PHE A 167 24.16 -24.23 -55.42
C PHE A 167 22.78 -23.91 -55.97
N GLU A 168 22.22 -22.72 -55.75
CA GLU A 168 20.89 -22.35 -56.23
C GLU A 168 20.76 -22.38 -57.77
N GLU A 169 21.86 -22.18 -58.51
CA GLU A 169 21.92 -22.38 -59.96
C GLU A 169 21.73 -23.86 -60.38
N HIS A 170 22.18 -24.81 -59.56
CA HIS A 170 22.27 -26.23 -59.94
C HIS A 170 21.33 -27.16 -59.17
N PHE A 171 21.12 -26.96 -57.86
CA PHE A 171 20.13 -27.67 -57.04
C PHE A 171 19.86 -26.99 -55.68
N ASN A 172 18.75 -27.35 -55.03
CA ASN A 172 18.43 -26.80 -53.71
C ASN A 172 19.44 -27.24 -52.62
N ILE A 173 20.25 -26.30 -52.14
CA ILE A 173 21.28 -26.52 -51.11
C ILE A 173 20.72 -27.07 -49.79
N SER A 174 19.44 -26.87 -49.49
CA SER A 174 18.79 -27.46 -48.32
C SER A 174 18.78 -28.99 -48.36
N LEU A 175 18.96 -29.60 -49.55
CA LEU A 175 19.16 -31.04 -49.70
C LEU A 175 20.50 -31.52 -49.10
N LEU A 176 21.47 -30.62 -48.89
CA LEU A 176 22.71 -30.92 -48.17
C LEU A 176 22.55 -30.89 -46.65
N GLY A 177 21.42 -30.37 -46.13
CA GLY A 177 21.20 -30.14 -44.70
C GLY A 177 21.44 -28.69 -44.25
N VAL A 178 21.85 -27.79 -45.15
CA VAL A 178 22.02 -26.37 -44.87
C VAL A 178 20.65 -25.71 -44.68
N LYS A 179 20.46 -25.05 -43.55
CA LYS A 179 19.22 -24.34 -43.22
C LYS A 179 19.37 -22.84 -43.49
N ASP A 180 18.26 -22.14 -43.67
CA ASP A 180 18.30 -20.68 -43.87
C ASP A 180 18.73 -19.97 -42.57
N ARG A 181 18.16 -20.38 -41.41
CA ARG A 181 18.47 -19.85 -40.07
C ARG A 181 18.53 -20.95 -39.00
N PRO A 182 19.27 -20.75 -37.89
CA PRO A 182 19.20 -21.63 -36.73
C PRO A 182 17.84 -21.52 -36.02
N THR A 183 17.40 -22.59 -35.38
CA THR A 183 16.31 -22.51 -34.40
C THR A 183 16.80 -21.77 -33.15
N LEU A 184 15.91 -21.08 -32.43
CA LEU A 184 16.27 -20.35 -31.21
C LEU A 184 17.00 -21.22 -30.17
N THR A 185 16.63 -22.50 -30.03
CA THR A 185 17.28 -23.45 -29.12
C THR A 185 18.76 -23.64 -29.45
N VAL A 186 19.07 -23.92 -30.72
CA VAL A 186 20.46 -24.14 -31.21
C VAL A 186 21.27 -22.86 -31.05
N ALA A 187 20.71 -21.71 -31.42
CA ALA A 187 21.39 -20.43 -31.27
C ALA A 187 21.69 -20.12 -29.79
N PHE A 188 20.76 -20.44 -28.88
CA PHE A 188 20.97 -20.27 -27.45
C PHE A 188 22.01 -21.23 -26.87
N ASP A 189 22.04 -22.49 -27.32
CA ASP A 189 23.03 -23.46 -26.88
C ASP A 189 24.46 -23.01 -27.28
N ILE A 190 24.62 -22.50 -28.51
CA ILE A 190 25.89 -21.91 -28.99
C ILE A 190 26.25 -20.67 -28.16
N LEU A 191 25.27 -19.79 -27.89
CA LEU A 191 25.48 -18.61 -27.05
C LEU A 191 26.01 -19.00 -25.68
N MET A 192 25.43 -20.02 -25.04
CA MET A 192 25.84 -20.47 -23.71
C MET A 192 27.23 -21.10 -23.70
N GLU A 193 27.62 -21.82 -24.75
CA GLU A 193 28.95 -22.41 -24.90
C GLU A 193 30.03 -21.32 -25.04
N LYS A 194 29.75 -20.25 -25.80
CA LYS A 194 30.74 -19.23 -26.16
C LYS A 194 30.51 -17.87 -25.50
N LYS A 195 29.64 -17.79 -24.49
CA LYS A 195 29.18 -16.51 -23.91
C LYS A 195 30.32 -15.60 -23.47
N GLU A 196 31.40 -16.15 -22.92
CA GLU A 196 32.54 -15.37 -22.42
C GLU A 196 33.35 -14.72 -23.56
N GLU A 197 33.32 -15.30 -24.75
CA GLU A 197 34.05 -14.79 -25.92
C GLU A 197 33.22 -13.78 -26.73
N ILE A 198 31.90 -14.01 -26.84
CA ILE A 198 31.05 -13.28 -27.79
C ILE A 198 30.12 -12.26 -27.14
N LEU A 199 29.80 -12.41 -25.85
CA LEU A 199 28.74 -11.63 -25.20
C LEU A 199 29.32 -10.64 -24.18
N ASN A 200 29.18 -9.36 -24.50
CA ASN A 200 29.50 -8.23 -23.62
C ASN A 200 28.43 -7.14 -23.78
N VAL A 201 28.55 -6.04 -23.03
CA VAL A 201 27.56 -4.94 -23.07
C VAL A 201 27.40 -4.33 -24.47
N GLU A 202 28.47 -4.28 -25.27
CA GLU A 202 28.46 -3.71 -26.63
C GLU A 202 27.90 -4.67 -27.69
N THR A 203 28.14 -5.98 -27.55
CA THR A 203 27.68 -7.00 -28.50
C THR A 203 26.28 -7.54 -28.20
N ALA A 204 25.84 -7.45 -26.94
CA ALA A 204 24.53 -7.91 -26.49
C ALA A 204 23.34 -7.36 -27.30
N PRO A 205 23.26 -6.06 -27.65
CA PRO A 205 22.20 -5.53 -28.49
C PRO A 205 22.03 -6.29 -29.81
N LYS A 206 23.13 -6.54 -30.52
CA LYS A 206 23.11 -7.22 -31.82
C LYS A 206 22.71 -8.69 -31.68
N ILE A 207 23.22 -9.36 -30.65
CA ILE A 207 22.92 -10.78 -30.38
C ILE A 207 21.46 -10.95 -29.99
N PHE A 208 20.94 -10.15 -29.06
CA PHE A 208 19.55 -10.26 -28.62
C PHE A 208 18.56 -9.84 -29.71
N ALA A 209 18.88 -8.82 -30.52
CA ALA A 209 18.08 -8.46 -31.69
C ALA A 209 18.01 -9.61 -32.71
N TYR A 210 19.13 -10.28 -32.97
CA TYR A 210 19.16 -11.46 -33.83
C TYR A 210 18.31 -12.61 -33.26
N MET A 211 18.45 -12.90 -31.96
CA MET A 211 17.66 -13.94 -31.29
C MET A 211 16.15 -13.65 -31.35
N ASN A 212 15.75 -12.39 -31.32
CA ASN A 212 14.34 -12.00 -31.49
C ASN A 212 13.75 -12.36 -32.86
N GLN A 213 14.60 -12.46 -33.89
CA GLN A 213 14.19 -12.80 -35.25
C GLN A 213 14.09 -14.31 -35.49
N LEU A 214 14.50 -15.15 -34.54
CA LEU A 214 14.50 -16.60 -34.67
C LEU A 214 13.19 -17.20 -34.16
N ASP A 215 12.69 -18.18 -34.92
CA ASP A 215 11.53 -18.97 -34.50
C ASP A 215 11.93 -20.05 -33.48
N GLY A 216 10.96 -20.44 -32.64
CA GLY A 216 11.12 -21.54 -31.68
C GLY A 216 11.06 -21.14 -30.20
N LEU A 217 10.60 -19.93 -29.88
CA LEU A 217 10.30 -19.55 -28.50
C LEU A 217 9.14 -20.40 -27.95
N SER A 218 9.48 -21.34 -27.08
CA SER A 218 8.53 -22.27 -26.46
C SER A 218 8.60 -22.19 -24.94
N ARG A 219 7.52 -22.56 -24.24
CA ARG A 219 7.48 -22.54 -22.75
C ARG A 219 8.64 -23.32 -22.11
N PRO A 220 9.00 -24.54 -22.56
CA PRO A 220 10.14 -25.28 -22.00
C PRO A 220 11.47 -24.54 -22.17
N LEU A 221 11.66 -23.88 -23.32
CA LEU A 221 12.87 -23.11 -23.58
C LEU A 221 12.94 -21.87 -22.68
N ILE A 222 11.83 -21.15 -22.49
CA ILE A 222 11.75 -20.00 -21.58
C ILE A 222 12.08 -20.42 -20.14
N GLU A 223 11.52 -21.53 -19.65
CA GLU A 223 11.82 -22.06 -18.31
C GLU A 223 13.29 -22.47 -18.13
N ARG A 224 13.96 -22.90 -19.21
CA ARG A 224 15.39 -23.19 -19.22
C ARG A 224 16.21 -21.89 -19.19
N ILE A 225 15.91 -20.96 -20.10
CA ILE A 225 16.65 -19.70 -20.27
C ILE A 225 16.53 -18.81 -19.03
N SER A 226 15.33 -18.69 -18.45
CA SER A 226 15.06 -17.86 -17.25
C SER A 226 15.92 -18.19 -16.03
N LYS A 227 16.47 -19.40 -15.94
CA LYS A 227 17.31 -19.84 -14.82
C LYS A 227 18.80 -19.60 -15.03
N LEU A 228 19.21 -19.33 -16.27
CA LEU A 228 20.61 -19.23 -16.67
C LEU A 228 21.07 -17.77 -16.66
N ALA A 229 22.33 -17.58 -16.27
CA ALA A 229 22.98 -16.29 -16.21
C ALA A 229 23.76 -16.04 -17.51
N PHE A 230 23.28 -15.10 -18.31
CA PHE A 230 23.88 -14.72 -19.59
C PHE A 230 23.70 -13.23 -19.95
N ILE A 231 22.95 -12.44 -19.18
CA ILE A 231 22.75 -11.03 -19.53
C ILE A 231 23.92 -10.21 -18.96
N PRO A 232 24.76 -9.55 -19.78
CA PRO A 232 25.87 -8.74 -19.25
C PRO A 232 25.31 -7.51 -18.50
N LEU A 233 26.05 -6.90 -17.58
CA LEU A 233 25.63 -5.65 -16.95
C LEU A 233 26.81 -4.70 -16.89
N GLU A 234 26.59 -3.42 -17.18
CA GLU A 234 27.65 -2.43 -17.16
C GLU A 234 28.28 -2.32 -15.76
N GLY A 235 29.61 -2.32 -15.71
CA GLY A 235 30.36 -2.30 -14.46
C GLY A 235 30.34 -3.62 -13.67
N ASN A 236 29.76 -4.69 -14.21
CA ASN A 236 29.67 -5.99 -13.55
C ASN A 236 30.44 -7.08 -14.29
N ASN A 237 31.25 -7.85 -13.56
CA ASN A 237 32.13 -8.88 -14.14
C ASN A 237 31.44 -10.24 -14.32
N TYR A 238 30.19 -10.37 -13.89
CA TYR A 238 29.41 -11.60 -13.99
C TYR A 238 28.10 -11.37 -14.74
N PHE A 239 27.65 -12.42 -15.43
CA PHE A 239 26.37 -12.40 -16.12
C PHE A 239 25.20 -12.48 -15.14
N MET A 240 24.13 -11.77 -15.46
CA MET A 240 22.88 -11.72 -14.73
C MET A 240 21.87 -12.71 -15.29
N LYS A 241 20.98 -13.20 -14.42
CA LYS A 241 19.78 -13.96 -14.82
C LYS A 241 18.67 -13.00 -15.23
N PRO A 242 17.72 -13.43 -16.08
CA PRO A 242 16.55 -12.64 -16.44
C PRO A 242 15.74 -12.09 -15.25
N SER A 243 15.71 -12.80 -14.11
CA SER A 243 15.01 -12.36 -12.91
C SER A 243 15.73 -11.27 -12.10
N GLN A 244 16.97 -10.93 -12.45
CA GLN A 244 17.82 -10.01 -11.67
C GLN A 244 17.96 -8.63 -12.32
N VAL A 245 17.47 -8.46 -13.55
CA VAL A 245 17.58 -7.24 -14.35
C VAL A 245 16.19 -6.82 -14.84
N PHE A 246 16.04 -5.54 -15.15
CA PHE A 246 14.74 -4.95 -15.51
C PHE A 246 14.86 -4.00 -16.70
N ILE A 247 13.78 -3.82 -17.45
CA ILE A 247 13.74 -2.91 -18.62
C ILE A 247 12.86 -1.71 -18.30
N HIS A 248 13.38 -0.49 -18.51
CA HIS A 248 12.62 0.73 -18.22
C HIS A 248 11.36 0.82 -19.12
N PRO A 249 10.17 1.14 -18.57
CA PRO A 249 8.93 1.23 -19.34
C PRO A 249 8.97 2.33 -20.42
N ASP A 250 9.61 3.47 -20.14
CA ASP A 250 9.67 4.62 -21.07
C ASP A 250 10.37 4.32 -22.41
N ASN A 251 11.23 3.30 -22.46
CA ASN A 251 11.97 2.92 -23.68
C ASN A 251 11.16 2.01 -24.61
N SER A 252 9.94 1.60 -24.21
CA SER A 252 9.05 0.77 -25.04
C SER A 252 8.06 1.60 -25.89
N THR A 253 7.98 2.91 -25.67
CA THR A 253 6.86 3.73 -26.16
C THR A 253 7.19 4.81 -27.19
N ILE A 254 8.41 4.87 -27.72
CA ILE A 254 8.72 5.82 -28.80
C ILE A 254 8.93 5.04 -30.10
N GLU A 255 7.90 5.16 -30.96
CA GLU A 255 7.78 4.65 -32.34
C GLU A 255 7.54 3.14 -32.53
N SER A 256 6.29 2.70 -32.35
CA SER A 256 5.51 2.07 -33.43
C SER A 256 4.13 1.60 -32.97
N SER A 257 3.15 2.48 -33.14
CA SER A 257 1.83 2.08 -33.63
C SER A 257 1.97 1.48 -35.03
N SER A 258 2.42 0.24 -35.14
CA SER A 258 2.19 -0.68 -36.27
C SER A 258 3.04 -1.94 -36.12
N ARG A 259 2.37 -3.10 -36.05
CA ARG A 259 2.93 -4.47 -36.00
C ARG A 259 3.38 -4.99 -34.62
N LEU A 260 2.48 -4.93 -33.64
CA LEU A 260 2.40 -6.05 -32.69
C LEU A 260 1.98 -7.29 -33.48
N ARG A 261 2.94 -8.16 -33.85
CA ARG A 261 2.60 -9.57 -34.07
C ARG A 261 2.13 -10.08 -32.71
N GLN A 262 0.83 -10.06 -32.48
CA GLN A 262 0.21 -10.91 -31.46
C GLN A 262 0.60 -12.34 -31.81
N ILE A 263 1.58 -12.88 -31.09
CA ILE A 263 1.80 -14.32 -31.02
C ILE A 263 0.56 -14.86 -30.30
N HIS A 264 -0.46 -15.20 -31.09
CA HIS A 264 -1.56 -16.02 -30.62
C HIS A 264 -0.97 -17.38 -30.22
N VAL A 265 -0.84 -17.60 -28.91
CA VAL A 265 -0.76 -18.96 -28.39
C VAL A 265 -2.14 -19.58 -28.61
N ILE A 266 -2.30 -20.23 -29.76
CA ILE A 266 -3.46 -21.07 -30.06
C ILE A 266 -3.39 -22.26 -29.10
N LEU A 267 -4.29 -22.28 -28.12
CA LEU A 267 -4.64 -23.51 -27.40
C LEU A 267 -5.47 -24.38 -28.38
N PRO A 268 -5.16 -25.67 -28.56
CA PRO A 268 -5.98 -26.52 -29.42
C PRO A 268 -7.35 -26.73 -28.75
N THR A 269 -8.40 -26.26 -29.41
CA THR A 269 -9.78 -26.71 -29.16
C THR A 269 -9.98 -28.02 -29.91
N SER A 270 -10.43 -29.04 -29.19
CA SER A 270 -10.88 -30.30 -29.75
C SER A 270 -12.05 -30.09 -30.71
N SER A 271 -11.84 -30.55 -31.94
CA SER A 271 -12.78 -31.08 -32.95
C SER A 271 -14.28 -31.07 -32.62
N GLU A 272 -15.07 -30.54 -33.56
CA GLU A 272 -16.28 -31.19 -34.08
C GLU A 272 -16.51 -30.69 -35.52
N ASP A 273 -17.06 -31.59 -36.33
CA ASP A 273 -16.91 -31.68 -37.78
C ASP A 273 -17.78 -30.68 -38.59
N ASP A 274 -17.31 -30.40 -39.80
CA ASP A 274 -18.04 -29.74 -40.88
C ASP A 274 -19.16 -30.67 -41.40
N ASP A 275 -20.34 -30.10 -41.66
CA ASP A 275 -21.17 -30.54 -42.78
C ASP A 275 -22.01 -29.35 -43.28
N ASP A 276 -22.01 -29.23 -44.60
CA ASP A 276 -22.49 -28.13 -45.45
C ASP A 276 -24.02 -27.89 -45.40
N ASP A 277 -24.36 -26.67 -45.82
CA ASP A 277 -25.54 -26.23 -46.59
C ASP A 277 -26.35 -25.11 -45.93
N ASP A 278 -26.28 -23.91 -46.53
CA ASP A 278 -27.30 -22.88 -46.40
C ASP A 278 -27.63 -22.30 -47.78
N GLU A 279 -28.76 -22.75 -48.34
CA GLU A 279 -29.49 -22.08 -49.41
C GLU A 279 -30.71 -21.36 -48.80
N ILE A 280 -30.64 -20.03 -48.79
CA ILE A 280 -31.70 -19.04 -49.05
C ILE A 280 -33.10 -19.20 -48.40
N THR A 281 -33.56 -18.05 -47.88
CA THR A 281 -34.95 -17.55 -47.69
C THR A 281 -35.69 -17.70 -46.34
N GLN A 282 -35.86 -16.51 -45.74
CA GLN A 282 -37.11 -15.89 -45.27
C GLN A 282 -37.95 -16.52 -44.14
N ALA A 283 -38.05 -15.69 -43.10
CA ALA A 283 -39.30 -15.17 -42.52
C ALA A 283 -40.01 -15.95 -41.40
N ASN A 284 -40.16 -15.21 -40.30
CA ASN A 284 -41.31 -15.12 -39.41
C ASN A 284 -41.64 -16.29 -38.48
N GLY A 285 -41.72 -15.96 -37.19
CA GLY A 285 -42.94 -16.25 -36.45
C GLY A 285 -42.76 -16.83 -35.06
N SER A 286 -42.80 -15.92 -34.08
CA SER A 286 -43.64 -16.03 -32.88
C SER A 286 -43.34 -17.08 -31.80
N SER A 287 -43.03 -16.54 -30.61
CA SER A 287 -43.75 -16.78 -29.35
C SER A 287 -44.14 -18.22 -28.96
N ARG A 288 -43.53 -18.75 -27.89
CA ARG A 288 -44.16 -18.88 -26.54
C ARG A 288 -43.42 -19.85 -25.60
N ARG A 289 -43.16 -19.31 -24.41
CA ARG A 289 -43.47 -19.85 -23.06
C ARG A 289 -42.94 -21.24 -22.63
N ARG A 290 -42.20 -21.13 -21.52
CA ARG A 290 -42.39 -21.81 -20.21
C ARG A 290 -42.21 -23.34 -20.17
N ARG A 291 -41.26 -23.75 -19.33
CA ARG A 291 -41.47 -24.42 -18.01
C ARG A 291 -40.10 -24.71 -17.40
N LYS A 292 -39.68 -24.04 -16.31
CA LYS A 292 -39.94 -24.35 -14.90
C LYS A 292 -39.80 -25.83 -14.54
N ARG A 293 -38.73 -26.11 -13.79
CA ARG A 293 -38.59 -26.98 -12.59
C ARG A 293 -37.38 -27.91 -12.76
N ASN A 294 -36.63 -28.32 -11.74
CA ASN A 294 -36.35 -27.88 -10.36
C ASN A 294 -35.42 -29.00 -9.84
N VAL A 295 -34.54 -28.72 -8.85
CA VAL A 295 -33.99 -29.75 -7.92
C VAL A 295 -32.92 -30.65 -8.58
N LYS A 296 -31.71 -30.89 -8.05
CA LYS A 296 -31.36 -31.30 -6.68
C LYS A 296 -29.88 -31.07 -6.37
N THR A 297 -29.59 -31.00 -5.09
CA THR A 297 -28.33 -30.75 -4.38
C THR A 297 -27.32 -31.91 -4.43
N THR A 298 -26.04 -31.57 -4.68
CA THR A 298 -24.74 -32.06 -4.11
C THR A 298 -24.39 -33.57 -4.18
N PRO A 299 -23.11 -33.99 -4.36
CA PRO A 299 -21.98 -33.58 -3.51
C PRO A 299 -20.58 -33.42 -4.15
N LYS A 300 -19.71 -32.84 -3.30
CA LYS A 300 -18.29 -32.51 -3.43
C LYS A 300 -17.43 -33.57 -4.13
N ASN A 301 -16.47 -33.13 -4.96
CA ASN A 301 -15.08 -33.60 -4.86
C ASN A 301 -14.04 -32.65 -5.50
N LYS A 302 -13.10 -32.24 -4.65
CA LYS A 302 -11.67 -31.93 -4.86
C LYS A 302 -11.25 -31.29 -6.20
N LYS A 303 -11.07 -29.95 -6.20
CA LYS A 303 -10.16 -29.27 -7.13
C LYS A 303 -8.75 -29.25 -6.56
N THR A 304 -7.86 -29.96 -7.22
CA THR A 304 -6.41 -29.82 -7.16
C THR A 304 -6.02 -28.40 -7.61
N LYS A 305 -5.27 -27.70 -6.78
CA LYS A 305 -4.68 -26.39 -7.07
C LYS A 305 -3.60 -26.53 -8.15
N THR A 306 -3.79 -25.87 -9.29
CA THR A 306 -2.71 -25.50 -10.20
C THR A 306 -2.14 -24.16 -9.74
N VAL A 307 -0.83 -24.12 -9.50
CA VAL A 307 -0.07 -22.93 -9.09
C VAL A 307 0.19 -22.09 -10.35
N SER A 308 -0.56 -21.00 -10.54
CA SER A 308 -0.23 -19.93 -11.46
C SER A 308 0.49 -18.82 -10.69
N SER A 309 1.77 -18.60 -11.00
CA SER A 309 2.60 -17.51 -10.48
C SER A 309 2.21 -16.17 -11.11
N SER A 310 1.01 -15.68 -10.83
CA SER A 310 0.58 -14.33 -11.19
C SER A 310 0.84 -13.38 -10.01
N SER A 311 2.08 -12.92 -9.84
CA SER A 311 2.37 -11.73 -9.04
C SER A 311 1.94 -10.50 -9.83
N THR A 312 1.14 -9.62 -9.24
CA THR A 312 0.77 -8.35 -9.84
C THR A 312 2.03 -7.46 -9.98
N PRO A 313 2.30 -6.89 -11.17
CA PRO A 313 3.45 -6.02 -11.35
C PRO A 313 3.29 -4.75 -10.51
N LEU A 314 4.35 -4.39 -9.76
CA LEU A 314 4.42 -3.13 -9.02
C LEU A 314 4.41 -1.95 -9.99
N ILE A 315 3.57 -0.94 -9.74
CA ILE A 315 3.54 0.30 -10.54
C ILE A 315 4.67 1.19 -10.03
N MET A 316 5.78 1.27 -10.75
CA MET A 316 6.95 2.04 -10.31
C MET A 316 6.91 3.48 -10.83
N ASP A 317 7.15 4.45 -9.94
CA ASP A 317 7.35 5.85 -10.31
C ASP A 317 8.65 6.05 -11.10
N ASN A 318 8.70 7.08 -11.96
CA ASN A 318 9.84 7.49 -12.82
C ASN A 318 11.05 8.05 -12.04
N ILE A 319 11.19 7.71 -10.77
CA ILE A 319 12.32 8.11 -9.93
C ILE A 319 13.50 7.22 -10.26
N ASP A 320 14.68 7.83 -10.44
CA ASP A 320 15.93 7.12 -10.67
C ASP A 320 16.27 6.20 -9.48
N LYS A 321 16.15 4.89 -9.72
CA LYS A 321 16.43 3.79 -8.78
C LYS A 321 17.75 3.09 -9.12
N SER A 322 18.57 3.69 -9.98
CA SER A 322 19.86 3.14 -10.41
C SER A 322 20.75 2.83 -9.20
N GLY A 323 21.40 1.67 -9.23
CA GLY A 323 22.22 1.16 -8.13
C GLY A 323 21.45 0.44 -7.01
N LEU A 324 20.12 0.56 -6.95
CA LEU A 324 19.27 -0.32 -6.14
C LEU A 324 18.63 -1.40 -7.00
N ILE A 325 18.08 -1.00 -8.15
CA ILE A 325 17.50 -1.86 -9.18
C ILE A 325 18.36 -1.75 -10.44
N ASP A 326 18.76 -2.88 -11.01
CA ASP A 326 19.58 -2.92 -12.23
C ASP A 326 18.69 -2.85 -13.46
N TYR A 327 18.62 -1.68 -14.07
CA TYR A 327 17.97 -1.49 -15.36
C TYR A 327 18.95 -1.71 -16.50
N ILE A 328 18.48 -2.37 -17.56
CA ILE A 328 19.22 -2.64 -18.78
C ILE A 328 18.49 -2.06 -19.99
N ASP A 329 19.26 -1.70 -21.01
CA ASP A 329 18.73 -1.32 -22.31
C ASP A 329 19.64 -1.84 -23.43
N TYR A 330 19.09 -2.70 -24.28
CA TYR A 330 19.76 -3.26 -25.46
C TYR A 330 19.06 -2.90 -26.76
N GLY A 331 18.30 -1.80 -26.76
CA GLY A 331 17.50 -1.37 -27.90
C GLY A 331 16.20 -2.15 -28.05
N PHE A 332 15.34 -1.69 -28.96
CA PHE A 332 13.96 -2.17 -29.10
C PHE A 332 13.87 -3.69 -29.33
N GLU A 333 14.62 -4.22 -30.30
CA GLU A 333 14.55 -5.64 -30.67
C GLU A 333 15.15 -6.54 -29.59
N GLY A 334 16.27 -6.12 -28.98
CA GLY A 334 16.92 -6.87 -27.90
C GLY A 334 16.05 -6.91 -26.65
N ASN A 335 15.46 -5.77 -26.26
CA ASN A 335 14.55 -5.69 -25.12
C ASN A 335 13.27 -6.52 -25.37
N SER A 336 12.76 -6.55 -26.60
CA SER A 336 11.60 -7.38 -26.98
C SER A 336 11.87 -8.88 -26.77
N PHE A 337 13.06 -9.35 -27.18
CA PHE A 337 13.49 -10.72 -26.89
C PHE A 337 13.57 -11.00 -25.38
N LEU A 338 14.20 -10.11 -24.63
CA LEU A 338 14.36 -10.25 -23.19
C LEU A 338 13.01 -10.28 -22.44
N LEU A 339 12.05 -9.45 -22.84
CA LEU A 339 10.68 -9.50 -22.32
C LEU A 339 10.02 -10.84 -22.67
N GLY A 340 10.22 -11.35 -23.89
CA GLY A 340 9.70 -12.64 -24.34
C GLY A 340 10.20 -13.85 -23.53
N ILE A 341 11.42 -13.77 -22.97
CA ILE A 341 11.99 -14.81 -22.10
C ILE A 341 11.72 -14.60 -20.61
N GLY A 342 10.99 -13.54 -20.23
CA GLY A 342 10.54 -13.30 -18.86
C GLY A 342 11.32 -12.26 -18.05
N VAL A 343 12.15 -11.43 -18.70
CA VAL A 343 12.61 -10.18 -18.06
C VAL A 343 11.39 -9.29 -17.83
N LEU A 344 11.32 -8.63 -16.68
CA LEU A 344 10.20 -7.78 -16.31
C LEU A 344 10.58 -6.29 -16.38
N HIS A 345 9.58 -5.43 -16.46
CA HIS A 345 9.79 -3.98 -16.31
C HIS A 345 10.02 -3.56 -14.85
N HIS A 346 9.54 -4.37 -13.90
CA HIS A 346 9.53 -4.05 -12.48
C HIS A 346 9.83 -5.32 -11.67
N PRO A 347 10.55 -5.22 -10.54
CA PRO A 347 10.72 -6.35 -9.64
C PRO A 347 9.39 -6.78 -9.05
N SER A 348 9.24 -8.09 -8.83
CA SER A 348 8.16 -8.61 -7.98
C SER A 348 8.40 -8.22 -6.51
N ALA A 349 7.37 -8.28 -5.66
CA ALA A 349 7.51 -7.96 -4.24
C ALA A 349 8.61 -8.78 -3.54
N ASN A 350 8.77 -10.06 -3.90
CA ASN A 350 9.83 -10.92 -3.33
C ASN A 350 11.23 -10.44 -3.74
N ILE A 351 11.43 -10.15 -5.02
CA ILE A 351 12.74 -9.69 -5.53
C ILE A 351 13.06 -8.31 -4.96
N LEU A 352 12.07 -7.41 -4.90
CA LEU A 352 12.26 -6.09 -4.32
C LEU A 352 12.66 -6.16 -2.84
N ALA A 353 12.02 -7.02 -2.06
CA ALA A 353 12.38 -7.25 -0.66
C ALA A 353 13.83 -7.79 -0.53
N GLU A 354 14.23 -8.74 -1.37
CA GLU A 354 15.63 -9.22 -1.40
C GLU A 354 16.62 -8.11 -1.74
N LEU A 355 16.33 -7.29 -2.77
CA LEU A 355 17.18 -6.16 -3.16
C LEU A 355 17.32 -5.12 -2.03
N LEU A 356 16.23 -4.79 -1.34
CA LEU A 356 16.24 -3.84 -0.21
C LEU A 356 17.09 -4.35 0.96
N ILE A 357 17.10 -5.66 1.21
CA ILE A 357 17.93 -6.25 2.26
C ILE A 357 19.40 -6.31 1.82
N ASP A 358 19.67 -6.85 0.64
CA ASP A 358 21.02 -7.22 0.21
C ASP A 358 21.85 -6.01 -0.28
N ARG A 359 21.20 -4.98 -0.86
CA ARG A 359 21.89 -3.88 -1.55
C ARG A 359 21.86 -2.55 -0.81
N GLN A 360 21.10 -2.40 0.27
CA GLN A 360 20.93 -1.12 0.96
C GLN A 360 22.26 -0.48 1.38
N GLU A 361 23.22 -1.27 1.88
CA GLU A 361 24.51 -0.74 2.33
C GLU A 361 25.31 -0.12 1.17
N ASN A 362 25.41 -0.83 0.05
CA ASN A 362 26.16 -0.35 -1.11
C ASN A 362 25.47 0.85 -1.76
N TYR A 363 24.13 0.85 -1.77
CA TYR A 363 23.34 1.93 -2.32
C TYR A 363 23.62 3.28 -1.64
N PHE A 364 23.69 3.29 -0.30
CA PHE A 364 23.98 4.51 0.48
C PHE A 364 25.48 4.78 0.70
N LYS A 365 26.38 3.81 0.50
CA LYS A 365 27.84 4.04 0.56
C LYS A 365 28.35 4.84 -0.65
N ASN A 366 27.80 4.60 -1.83
CA ASN A 366 28.22 5.24 -3.08
C ASN A 366 27.58 6.64 -3.27
N LEU A 367 27.66 7.52 -2.28
CA LEU A 367 27.16 8.89 -2.41
C LEU A 367 28.11 9.72 -3.27
N ASN A 368 27.57 10.35 -4.32
CA ASN A 368 28.37 11.22 -5.17
C ASN A 368 28.73 12.49 -4.37
N SER A 369 29.97 12.57 -3.88
CA SER A 369 30.44 13.68 -3.05
C SER A 369 30.36 15.04 -3.74
N ASN A 370 30.20 15.06 -5.07
CA ASN A 370 30.10 16.28 -5.88
C ASN A 370 28.66 16.83 -5.98
N ASN A 371 27.63 16.10 -5.54
CA ASN A 371 26.24 16.55 -5.62
C ASN A 371 25.54 16.48 -4.24
N PRO A 372 25.26 17.62 -3.60
CA PRO A 372 24.63 17.65 -2.28
C PRO A 372 23.20 17.06 -2.25
N ASP A 373 22.50 17.02 -3.40
CA ASP A 373 21.14 16.51 -3.51
C ASP A 373 21.08 14.99 -3.76
N ASP A 374 22.23 14.34 -3.93
CA ASP A 374 22.31 12.92 -4.27
C ASP A 374 21.71 12.03 -3.18
N LEU A 375 21.98 12.37 -1.91
CA LEU A 375 21.40 11.69 -0.76
C LEU A 375 19.87 11.80 -0.76
N GLN A 376 19.32 12.99 -1.08
CA GLN A 376 17.88 13.21 -1.09
C GLN A 376 17.20 12.41 -2.21
N ARG A 377 17.79 12.36 -3.41
CA ARG A 377 17.30 11.52 -4.51
C ARG A 377 17.29 10.04 -4.15
N LYS A 378 18.38 9.54 -3.55
CA LYS A 378 18.47 8.14 -3.11
C LYS A 378 17.47 7.80 -2.03
N LEU A 379 17.26 8.70 -1.06
CA LEU A 379 16.22 8.53 -0.04
C LEU A 379 14.82 8.48 -0.65
N LEU A 380 14.53 9.35 -1.62
CA LEU A 380 13.24 9.36 -2.32
C LEU A 380 13.01 8.04 -3.09
N ALA A 381 14.02 7.58 -3.83
CA ALA A 381 13.97 6.32 -4.58
C ALA A 381 13.77 5.12 -3.66
N TYR A 382 14.51 5.05 -2.54
CA TYR A 382 14.38 3.99 -1.55
C TYR A 382 13.00 4.00 -0.89
N THR A 383 12.47 5.19 -0.56
CA THR A 383 11.12 5.35 0.00
C THR A 383 10.04 4.91 -0.99
N SER A 384 10.18 5.24 -2.28
CA SER A 384 9.28 4.75 -3.35
C SER A 384 9.29 3.21 -3.41
N CYS A 385 10.45 2.57 -3.36
CA CYS A 385 10.56 1.11 -3.30
C CYS A 385 9.87 0.50 -2.06
N LEU A 386 10.06 1.09 -0.88
CA LEU A 386 9.40 0.65 0.35
C LEU A 386 7.88 0.80 0.26
N ARG A 387 7.38 1.90 -0.31
CA ARG A 387 5.94 2.13 -0.51
C ARG A 387 5.35 1.08 -1.45
N GLN A 388 6.03 0.76 -2.55
CA GLN A 388 5.58 -0.27 -3.49
C GLN A 388 5.55 -1.65 -2.84
N LEU A 389 6.57 -1.98 -2.05
CA LEU A 389 6.56 -3.20 -1.24
C LEU A 389 5.36 -3.19 -0.28
N ALA A 390 5.12 -2.09 0.44
CA ALA A 390 4.00 -1.97 1.36
C ALA A 390 2.66 -2.21 0.66
N ILE A 391 2.42 -1.60 -0.49
CA ILE A 391 1.21 -1.78 -1.29
C ILE A 391 1.02 -3.26 -1.62
N ALA A 392 2.00 -3.93 -2.24
CA ALA A 392 1.87 -5.34 -2.61
C ALA A 392 1.69 -6.27 -1.40
N THR A 393 2.37 -6.00 -0.28
CA THR A 393 2.18 -6.83 0.93
C THR A 393 0.79 -6.70 1.54
N ASN A 394 0.15 -5.54 1.39
CA ASN A 394 -1.15 -5.23 1.97
C ASN A 394 -2.30 -5.64 1.06
N THR A 395 -2.14 -5.53 -0.27
CA THR A 395 -3.21 -5.82 -1.24
C THR A 395 -3.20 -7.26 -1.74
N THR A 396 -2.02 -7.81 -2.05
CA THR A 396 -1.91 -9.05 -2.82
C THR A 396 -1.29 -10.21 -2.04
N ASN A 397 -0.81 -9.98 -0.81
CA ASN A 397 -0.19 -11.00 0.06
C ASN A 397 0.89 -11.83 -0.69
N GLU A 398 1.62 -11.19 -1.60
CA GLU A 398 2.57 -11.84 -2.52
C GLU A 398 3.85 -12.37 -1.86
N LEU A 399 4.16 -11.92 -0.64
CA LEU A 399 5.25 -12.45 0.15
C LEU A 399 4.90 -13.85 0.67
N GLN A 400 5.13 -14.87 -0.15
CA GLN A 400 4.85 -16.27 0.20
C GLN A 400 6.08 -17.02 0.73
N SER A 401 7.28 -16.46 0.58
CA SER A 401 8.52 -17.10 0.99
C SER A 401 8.73 -17.01 2.50
N THR A 402 8.68 -18.15 3.19
CA THR A 402 8.88 -18.22 4.65
C THR A 402 10.30 -17.85 5.08
N SER A 403 11.31 -18.10 4.23
CA SER A 403 12.69 -17.69 4.49
C SER A 403 12.84 -16.18 4.39
N LEU A 404 12.28 -15.56 3.34
CA LEU A 404 12.32 -14.12 3.14
C LEU A 404 11.61 -13.35 4.27
N ILE A 405 10.46 -13.85 4.74
CA ILE A 405 9.75 -13.26 5.89
C ILE A 405 10.63 -13.27 7.14
N LYS A 406 11.41 -14.34 7.38
CA LYS A 406 12.34 -14.38 8.53
C LYS A 406 13.46 -13.36 8.37
N ARG A 407 14.01 -13.20 7.16
CA ARG A 407 15.02 -12.18 6.86
C ARG A 407 14.47 -10.76 7.10
N LEU A 408 13.28 -10.47 6.56
CA LEU A 408 12.60 -9.19 6.76
C LEU A 408 12.32 -8.85 8.23
N LYS A 409 12.20 -9.84 9.13
CA LYS A 409 12.02 -9.57 10.57
C LYS A 409 13.32 -9.23 11.31
N ASN A 410 14.46 -9.69 10.81
CA ASN A 410 15.72 -9.71 11.56
C ASN A 410 16.82 -8.84 10.94
N GLU A 411 16.79 -8.60 9.63
CA GLU A 411 17.81 -7.85 8.90
C GLU A 411 17.42 -6.38 8.71
N SER A 412 18.41 -5.52 8.44
CA SER A 412 18.23 -4.08 8.27
C SER A 412 17.74 -3.75 6.86
N TRP A 413 16.53 -3.20 6.75
CA TRP A 413 15.96 -2.71 5.49
C TRP A 413 14.96 -1.58 5.70
N CYS A 414 14.43 -1.38 6.91
CA CYS A 414 13.50 -0.30 7.21
C CYS A 414 14.25 1.03 7.25
N LEU A 415 13.80 1.97 6.43
CA LEU A 415 14.20 3.36 6.55
C LEU A 415 13.49 3.96 7.77
N GLY A 416 14.26 4.60 8.65
CA GLY A 416 13.75 5.42 9.75
C GLY A 416 14.46 6.76 9.80
N TYR A 417 13.81 7.76 10.37
CA TYR A 417 14.40 9.07 10.62
C TYR A 417 14.33 9.45 12.10
N GLN A 418 15.32 10.22 12.53
CA GLN A 418 15.38 10.81 13.87
C GLN A 418 15.58 12.32 13.73
N VAL A 419 14.81 13.10 14.49
CA VAL A 419 14.92 14.57 14.48
C VAL A 419 16.06 15.01 15.41
N ILE A 420 17.00 15.78 14.89
CA ILE A 420 18.15 16.32 15.63
C ILE A 420 18.17 17.85 15.48
N GLU A 421 18.50 18.56 16.55
CA GLU A 421 18.67 20.02 16.53
C GLU A 421 20.13 20.38 16.23
N LYS A 422 20.35 21.19 15.20
CA LYS A 422 21.69 21.74 14.93
C LYS A 422 22.03 22.83 15.94
N ARG A 423 23.21 22.71 16.56
CA ARG A 423 23.76 23.66 17.54
C ARG A 423 23.92 25.10 17.01
N SER A 424 23.92 25.31 15.69
CA SER A 424 24.23 26.60 15.08
C SER A 424 23.01 27.50 14.84
N ASN A 425 21.81 26.96 14.55
CA ASN A 425 20.67 27.77 14.06
C ASN A 425 19.28 27.39 14.64
N ASN A 426 19.16 26.48 15.62
CA ASN A 426 17.87 25.90 16.05
C ASN A 426 17.04 25.24 14.92
N GLU A 427 17.66 24.97 13.77
CA GLU A 427 17.02 24.22 12.68
C GLU A 427 16.97 22.72 13.02
N LYS A 428 15.76 22.15 12.90
CA LYS A 428 15.52 20.72 13.05
C LYS A 428 15.90 20.00 11.76
N GLN A 429 16.85 19.06 11.83
CA GLN A 429 17.24 18.21 10.72
C GLN A 429 16.80 16.76 10.96
N ARG A 430 16.30 16.09 9.91
CA ARG A 430 16.02 14.65 9.93
C ARG A 430 17.29 13.89 9.57
N LEU A 431 17.74 13.02 10.47
CA LEU A 431 18.83 12.09 10.24
C LEU A 431 18.24 10.72 9.92
N PHE A 432 18.51 10.22 8.70
CA PHE A 432 17.98 8.96 8.22
C PHE A 432 18.93 7.80 8.53
N LYS A 433 18.37 6.65 8.89
CA LYS A 433 19.10 5.39 9.12
C LYS A 433 18.31 4.21 8.57
N ILE A 434 19.03 3.17 8.16
CA ILE A 434 18.43 1.88 7.81
C ILE A 434 18.68 0.92 8.95
N VAL A 435 17.59 0.38 9.50
CA VAL A 435 17.58 -0.44 10.71
C VAL A 435 16.64 -1.63 10.53
N PRO A 436 16.74 -2.67 11.37
CA PRO A 436 15.73 -3.72 11.41
C PRO A 436 14.37 -3.16 11.91
N PRO A 437 13.25 -3.82 11.59
CA PRO A 437 11.92 -3.33 11.95
C PRO A 437 11.71 -3.11 13.45
N ASN A 438 12.33 -3.92 14.30
CA ASN A 438 12.21 -3.85 15.77
C ASN A 438 12.87 -2.60 16.40
N GLU A 439 13.65 -1.84 15.64
CA GLU A 439 14.24 -0.56 16.05
C GLU A 439 13.43 0.66 15.59
N ILE A 440 12.37 0.44 14.79
CA ILE A 440 11.44 1.49 14.35
C ILE A 440 10.24 1.56 15.30
N TYR A 441 9.82 2.78 15.62
CA TYR A 441 8.67 3.07 16.45
C TYR A 441 7.60 3.81 15.65
N LEU A 442 6.37 3.32 15.71
CA LEU A 442 5.23 3.92 15.00
C LEU A 442 4.63 5.04 15.86
N ASP A 443 4.41 6.21 15.26
CA ASP A 443 3.92 7.41 15.96
C ASP A 443 2.39 7.33 16.18
N ASP A 444 1.98 6.98 17.39
CA ASP A 444 0.61 7.08 17.91
C ASP A 444 0.46 8.12 19.04
N ASP A 445 1.57 8.64 19.56
CA ASP A 445 1.64 9.72 20.54
C ASP A 445 2.71 10.73 20.12
N HIS A 446 2.26 11.70 19.33
CA HIS A 446 3.14 12.70 18.72
C HIS A 446 3.93 13.51 19.75
N GLN A 447 3.35 13.75 20.94
CA GLN A 447 4.03 14.48 22.00
C GLN A 447 5.20 13.65 22.55
N CYS A 448 4.96 12.37 22.84
CA CYS A 448 6.05 11.45 23.21
C CYS A 448 7.11 11.33 22.12
N ALA A 449 6.72 11.34 20.84
CA ALA A 449 7.66 11.29 19.72
C ALA A 449 8.58 12.52 19.67
N ILE A 450 8.05 13.72 19.95
CA ILE A 450 8.84 14.96 20.05
C ILE A 450 9.82 14.89 21.22
N ASP A 451 9.35 14.43 22.39
CA ASP A 451 10.12 14.46 23.64
C ASP A 451 11.23 13.40 23.65
N LEU A 452 10.93 12.18 23.18
CA LEU A 452 11.86 11.04 23.21
C LEU A 452 12.76 10.95 21.96
N ARG A 453 12.33 11.56 20.85
CA ARG A 453 13.01 11.53 19.55
C ARG A 453 13.42 10.10 19.12
N PRO A 454 12.49 9.12 19.07
CA PRO A 454 12.79 7.77 18.61
C PRO A 454 13.07 7.74 17.10
N LEU A 455 13.44 6.57 16.57
CA LEU A 455 13.52 6.34 15.12
C LEU A 455 12.10 6.09 14.58
N LEU A 456 11.59 7.06 13.81
CA LEU A 456 10.25 7.04 13.22
C LEU A 456 10.29 6.57 11.75
N PRO A 457 9.25 5.91 11.24
CA PRO A 457 9.13 5.64 9.81
C PRO A 457 8.95 6.95 9.02
N PRO A 458 9.31 6.99 7.72
CA PRO A 458 8.93 8.08 6.82
C PRO A 458 7.43 8.36 6.82
N ASP A 459 7.04 9.60 6.51
CA ASP A 459 5.67 10.11 6.57
C ASP A 459 4.80 9.53 5.42
N GLU A 460 4.60 8.21 5.39
CA GLU A 460 3.87 7.45 4.36
C GLU A 460 2.94 6.43 5.03
N PRO A 461 1.60 6.52 4.82
CA PRO A 461 0.63 5.72 5.56
C PRO A 461 0.70 4.22 5.25
N GLU A 462 1.15 3.83 4.06
CA GLU A 462 1.31 2.43 3.68
C GLU A 462 2.46 1.76 4.44
N LEU A 463 3.52 2.51 4.78
CA LEU A 463 4.69 1.99 5.50
C LEU A 463 4.37 1.60 6.93
N THR A 464 3.48 2.33 7.61
CA THR A 464 3.08 2.04 9.01
C THR A 464 2.60 0.60 9.15
N LYS A 465 1.68 0.16 8.28
CA LYS A 465 1.13 -1.21 8.29
C LYS A 465 2.18 -2.26 7.93
N LEU A 466 3.05 -1.94 6.97
CA LEU A 466 4.13 -2.83 6.57
C LEU A 466 5.10 -3.05 7.74
N TYR A 467 5.55 -1.98 8.38
CA TYR A 467 6.52 -2.05 9.48
C TYR A 467 5.93 -2.75 10.71
N GLU A 468 4.66 -2.48 11.05
CA GLU A 468 3.92 -3.20 12.10
C GLU A 468 3.92 -4.72 11.84
N LYS A 469 3.62 -5.14 10.62
CA LYS A 469 3.59 -6.57 10.20
C LYS A 469 4.93 -7.28 10.40
N PHE A 470 6.04 -6.56 10.28
CA PHE A 470 7.39 -7.12 10.37
C PHE A 470 8.10 -6.90 11.72
N GLY A 471 7.47 -6.21 12.67
CA GLY A 471 7.93 -6.15 14.07
C GLY A 471 8.23 -4.76 14.63
N ALA A 472 7.87 -3.69 13.94
CA ALA A 472 7.86 -2.36 14.53
C ALA A 472 6.83 -2.28 15.67
N SER A 473 7.16 -1.51 16.70
CA SER A 473 6.31 -1.37 17.89
C SER A 473 5.66 0.01 17.93
N TRP A 474 4.43 0.08 18.43
CA TRP A 474 3.76 1.35 18.69
C TRP A 474 4.46 2.09 19.84
N LEU A 475 4.61 3.41 19.71
CA LEU A 475 5.37 4.20 20.68
C LEU A 475 4.71 4.16 22.06
N SER A 476 3.38 4.27 22.13
CA SER A 476 2.62 4.20 23.39
C SER A 476 2.82 2.88 24.16
N GLU A 477 3.10 1.76 23.48
CA GLU A 477 3.35 0.47 24.12
C GLU A 477 4.75 0.37 24.72
N CYS A 478 5.70 1.14 24.18
CA CYS A 478 7.10 1.12 24.57
C CYS A 478 7.45 2.19 25.62
N VAL A 479 6.61 3.21 25.76
CA VAL A 479 6.84 4.36 26.65
C VAL A 479 6.06 4.18 27.94
N LYS A 480 6.76 4.16 29.06
CA LYS A 480 6.14 4.19 30.38
C LYS A 480 6.13 5.62 30.92
N ARG A 481 4.92 6.20 31.04
CA ARG A 481 4.69 7.50 31.68
C ARG A 481 4.48 7.32 33.18
N THR A 482 5.27 8.02 33.99
CA THR A 482 5.17 8.02 35.46
C THR A 482 5.16 9.46 35.96
N LEU A 483 4.17 9.81 36.77
CA LEU A 483 4.11 11.11 37.43
C LEU A 483 4.78 11.02 38.80
N VAL A 484 5.61 12.01 39.13
CA VAL A 484 6.40 12.06 40.37
C VAL A 484 6.22 13.42 41.01
N HIS A 485 6.16 13.47 42.34
CA HIS A 485 6.04 14.74 43.05
C HIS A 485 7.31 15.60 42.97
N LYS A 486 7.12 16.93 43.04
CA LYS A 486 8.22 17.92 43.08
C LYS A 486 8.00 18.90 44.24
N GLY A 487 9.06 19.18 44.98
CA GLY A 487 9.06 20.16 46.06
C GLY A 487 8.69 19.58 47.43
N LYS A 488 8.25 20.44 48.37
CA LYS A 488 8.01 20.05 49.76
C LYS A 488 6.63 19.42 49.93
N ILE A 489 6.62 18.20 50.44
CA ILE A 489 5.44 17.46 50.87
C ILE A 489 4.85 18.12 52.12
N ALA A 490 3.57 18.48 52.05
CA ALA A 490 2.80 19.01 53.17
C ALA A 490 1.54 18.18 53.41
N THR A 491 1.18 17.97 54.67
CA THR A 491 -0.14 17.42 55.05
C THR A 491 -1.12 18.56 55.17
N SER A 492 -2.30 18.44 54.54
CA SER A 492 -3.36 19.45 54.65
C SER A 492 -4.72 18.82 54.93
N ASP A 493 -5.61 19.61 55.55
CA ASP A 493 -6.97 19.19 55.85
C ASP A 493 -7.74 18.78 54.58
N ARG A 494 -7.44 19.42 53.45
CA ARG A 494 -8.05 19.08 52.16
C ARG A 494 -7.57 17.71 51.66
N GLY A 495 -6.28 17.41 51.81
CA GLY A 495 -5.73 16.08 51.51
C GLY A 495 -6.34 14.99 52.39
N ASN A 496 -6.50 15.24 53.69
CA ASN A 496 -7.16 14.30 54.61
C ASN A 496 -8.62 14.06 54.22
N LYS A 497 -9.38 15.10 53.86
CA LYS A 497 -10.76 14.96 53.36
C LYS A 497 -10.83 14.12 52.09
N LEU A 498 -9.90 14.31 51.15
CA LEU A 498 -9.84 13.52 49.93
C LEU A 498 -9.49 12.06 50.21
N ARG A 499 -8.53 11.79 51.12
CA ARG A 499 -8.22 10.43 51.59
C ARG A 499 -9.49 9.75 52.14
N ASP A 500 -10.19 10.44 53.04
CA ASP A 500 -11.38 9.90 53.70
C ASP A 500 -12.50 9.66 52.69
N LEU A 501 -12.66 10.53 51.69
CA LEU A 501 -13.60 10.35 50.58
C LEU A 501 -13.27 9.10 49.75
N ILE A 502 -12.01 8.94 49.34
CA ILE A 502 -11.55 7.79 48.54
C ILE A 502 -11.75 6.50 49.34
N GLN A 503 -11.38 6.47 50.62
CA GLN A 503 -11.55 5.30 51.48
C GLN A 503 -13.03 4.95 51.70
N TYR A 504 -13.86 5.96 51.97
CA TYR A 504 -15.30 5.78 52.19
C TYR A 504 -16.00 5.22 50.94
N ARG A 505 -15.56 5.63 49.74
CA ARG A 505 -16.15 5.18 48.47
C ARG A 505 -15.43 4.00 47.83
N LEU A 506 -14.32 3.52 48.40
CA LEU A 506 -13.43 2.53 47.77
C LEU A 506 -14.18 1.27 47.30
N ASP A 507 -15.12 0.78 48.11
CA ASP A 507 -15.93 -0.41 47.84
C ASP A 507 -16.83 -0.29 46.61
N MET A 508 -17.20 0.94 46.22
CA MET A 508 -18.05 1.19 45.06
C MET A 508 -17.25 1.65 43.83
N LEU A 509 -16.04 2.19 43.98
CA LEU A 509 -15.24 2.71 42.86
C LEU A 509 -15.01 1.64 41.79
N PHE A 510 -14.62 0.44 42.23
CA PHE A 510 -14.19 -0.64 41.33
C PHE A 510 -15.21 -1.75 41.10
N VAL A 511 -16.50 -1.43 41.28
CA VAL A 511 -17.63 -2.36 41.13
C VAL A 511 -18.54 -1.90 40.00
N ASN A 512 -18.99 -2.77 39.11
CA ASN A 512 -19.92 -2.42 38.04
C ASN A 512 -21.33 -2.11 38.59
N ASN A 513 -22.24 -1.64 37.73
CA ASN A 513 -23.62 -1.31 38.14
C ASN A 513 -24.44 -2.55 38.56
N ARG A 514 -23.90 -3.76 38.42
CA ARG A 514 -24.51 -5.02 38.89
C ARG A 514 -24.02 -5.44 40.28
N GLY A 515 -23.07 -4.70 40.87
CA GLY A 515 -22.46 -5.07 42.14
C GLY A 515 -21.31 -6.08 42.03
N GLU A 516 -20.85 -6.36 40.82
CA GLU A 516 -19.72 -7.27 40.56
C GLU A 516 -18.42 -6.47 40.43
N LYS A 517 -17.30 -7.03 40.90
CA LYS A 517 -15.98 -6.39 40.74
C LYS A 517 -15.67 -6.22 39.25
N MET A 518 -15.08 -5.09 38.88
CA MET A 518 -14.60 -4.85 37.51
C MET A 518 -13.56 -5.89 37.09
N GLU A 519 -13.54 -6.26 35.81
CA GLU A 519 -12.61 -7.24 35.26
C GLU A 519 -11.15 -6.73 35.32
N ASN A 520 -10.18 -7.66 35.45
CA ASN A 520 -8.74 -7.36 35.48
C ASN A 520 -8.26 -6.46 36.63
N LEU A 521 -8.98 -6.46 37.74
CA LEU A 521 -8.64 -5.73 38.97
C LEU A 521 -7.58 -6.46 39.81
N ASP A 522 -6.50 -5.77 40.20
CA ASP A 522 -5.56 -6.29 41.19
C ASP A 522 -6.10 -6.12 42.62
N GLY A 523 -6.58 -7.22 43.20
CA GLY A 523 -7.13 -7.23 44.56
C GLY A 523 -6.14 -6.77 45.63
N LYS A 524 -4.83 -7.03 45.47
CA LYS A 524 -3.82 -6.60 46.44
C LYS A 524 -3.68 -5.08 46.45
N HIS A 525 -3.68 -4.45 45.27
CA HIS A 525 -3.58 -3.00 45.16
C HIS A 525 -4.82 -2.30 45.71
N VAL A 526 -6.02 -2.89 45.54
CA VAL A 526 -7.23 -2.38 46.20
C VAL A 526 -7.14 -2.47 47.73
N ASP A 527 -6.63 -3.57 48.27
CA ASP A 527 -6.43 -3.71 49.71
C ASP A 527 -5.37 -2.73 50.26
N MET A 528 -4.34 -2.42 49.45
CA MET A 528 -3.36 -1.36 49.78
C MET A 528 -3.99 0.02 49.82
N LEU A 529 -4.89 0.36 48.89
CA LEU A 529 -5.65 1.62 48.94
C LEU A 529 -6.54 1.71 50.19
N ARG A 530 -7.05 0.57 50.68
CA ARG A 530 -7.89 0.52 51.88
C ARG A 530 -7.11 0.78 53.16
N THR A 531 -5.89 0.26 53.26
CA THR A 531 -5.13 0.22 54.51
C THR A 531 -4.05 1.29 54.60
N ASN A 532 -3.39 1.61 53.47
CA ASN A 532 -2.12 2.33 53.47
C ASN A 532 -2.11 3.56 52.52
N LEU A 533 -3.29 4.13 52.22
CA LEU A 533 -3.41 5.35 51.41
C LEU A 533 -3.18 6.62 52.25
N SER A 534 -2.18 7.42 51.86
CA SER A 534 -1.92 8.76 52.36
C SER A 534 -2.03 9.79 51.23
N VAL A 535 -2.53 10.98 51.52
CA VAL A 535 -2.73 12.05 50.53
C VAL A 535 -1.97 13.29 50.98
N TYR A 536 -1.13 13.83 50.10
CA TYR A 536 -0.22 14.93 50.38
C TYR A 536 -0.31 16.06 49.35
N GLU A 537 0.10 17.24 49.77
CA GLU A 537 0.09 18.46 48.97
C GLU A 537 1.52 18.88 48.60
N VAL A 538 1.77 19.17 47.31
CA VAL A 538 3.12 19.37 46.75
C VAL A 538 3.22 20.62 45.89
N ASP A 539 4.43 21.16 45.74
CA ASP A 539 4.66 22.41 44.98
C ASP A 539 4.42 22.24 43.48
N GLY A 540 4.69 21.05 42.94
CA GLY A 540 4.42 20.72 41.55
C GLY A 540 4.48 19.22 41.30
N ILE A 541 4.08 18.82 40.10
CA ILE A 541 4.13 17.42 39.64
C ILE A 541 4.97 17.38 38.37
N GLN A 542 5.83 16.38 38.29
CA GLN A 542 6.73 16.18 37.16
C GLN A 542 6.41 14.88 36.42
N CYS A 543 6.38 14.95 35.10
CA CYS A 543 6.21 13.77 34.26
C CYS A 543 7.58 13.17 33.92
N GLN A 544 7.74 11.87 34.15
CA GLN A 544 8.88 11.08 33.73
C GLN A 544 8.45 10.11 32.63
N LEU A 545 9.12 10.17 31.49
CA LEU A 545 8.95 9.22 30.39
C LEU A 545 10.11 8.23 30.41
N THR A 546 9.82 6.95 30.56
CA THR A 546 10.83 5.88 30.47
C THR A 546 10.70 5.15 29.15
N PHE A 547 11.77 5.15 28.36
CA PHE A 547 11.86 4.55 27.03
C PHE A 547 13.25 3.96 26.82
N GLN A 548 13.36 2.72 26.32
CA GLN A 548 14.65 2.03 26.10
C GLN A 548 15.61 2.07 27.31
N LYS A 549 15.08 1.89 28.54
CA LYS A 549 15.82 2.00 29.82
C LYS A 549 16.41 3.37 30.13
N LYS A 550 16.08 4.40 29.34
CA LYS A 550 16.38 5.80 29.63
C LYS A 550 15.13 6.44 30.19
N THR A 551 15.29 7.25 31.23
CA THR A 551 14.19 8.04 31.79
C THR A 551 14.52 9.51 31.55
N ILE A 552 13.63 10.20 30.85
CA ILE A 552 13.68 11.66 30.71
C ILE A 552 12.64 12.28 31.62
N THR A 553 13.00 13.38 32.25
CA THR A 553 12.12 14.19 33.09
C THR A 553 11.66 15.38 32.26
N LEU A 554 10.35 15.55 32.09
CA LEU A 554 9.78 16.70 31.41
C LEU A 554 9.68 17.86 32.39
N ASP A 555 10.00 19.08 31.95
CA ASP A 555 9.97 20.28 32.78
C ASP A 555 8.57 20.92 32.85
N SER A 556 7.63 20.50 32.00
CA SER A 556 6.26 21.01 31.99
C SER A 556 5.47 20.48 33.20
N THR A 557 5.17 21.39 34.12
CA THR A 557 4.40 21.13 35.36
C THR A 557 2.89 21.31 35.18
N ASP A 558 2.44 21.73 34.00
CA ASP A 558 1.16 22.45 33.85
C ASP A 558 -0.02 21.58 33.38
N SER A 559 0.18 20.28 33.13
CA SER A 559 -0.84 19.41 32.53
C SER A 559 -1.34 18.27 33.41
N SER A 560 -0.81 18.07 34.62
CA SER A 560 -1.29 17.01 35.52
C SER A 560 -1.36 17.50 36.96
N SER A 561 -2.56 17.42 37.54
CA SER A 561 -2.89 17.91 38.88
C SER A 561 -2.56 16.94 40.01
N CYS A 562 -2.40 15.65 39.67
CA CYS A 562 -2.29 14.54 40.60
C CYS A 562 -1.20 13.53 40.17
N ALA A 563 -0.55 12.89 41.15
CA ALA A 563 0.42 11.81 40.94
C ALA A 563 0.27 10.75 42.04
N LEU A 564 0.40 9.47 41.71
CA LEU A 564 0.38 8.40 42.70
C LEU A 564 1.72 7.66 42.71
N GLU A 565 2.36 7.61 43.89
CA GLU A 565 3.56 6.80 44.13
C GLU A 565 3.26 5.72 45.16
N TYR A 566 3.87 4.56 45.00
CA TYR A 566 3.72 3.47 45.95
C TYR A 566 5.04 2.73 46.15
N ASP A 567 5.21 2.22 47.37
CA ASP A 567 6.24 1.25 47.74
C ASP A 567 5.57 -0.02 48.26
N LYS A 568 6.34 -1.06 48.62
CA LYS A 568 5.83 -2.37 49.08
C LYS A 568 4.77 -2.28 50.17
N ASN A 569 4.81 -1.23 50.99
CA ASN A 569 3.92 -1.07 52.14
C ASN A 569 3.03 0.19 52.10
N ASN A 570 3.27 1.21 51.27
CA ASN A 570 2.54 2.49 51.36
C ASN A 570 2.11 3.01 49.98
N VAL A 571 0.96 3.66 49.91
CA VAL A 571 0.46 4.36 48.72
C VAL A 571 0.29 5.85 49.05
N SER A 572 0.99 6.71 48.31
CA SER A 572 0.98 8.15 48.49
C SER A 572 0.41 8.83 47.26
N LEU A 573 -0.70 9.54 47.42
CA LEU A 573 -1.32 10.37 46.39
C LEU A 573 -0.91 11.82 46.61
N TYR A 574 -0.41 12.48 45.58
CA TYR A 574 0.05 13.86 45.64
C TYR A 574 -0.82 14.76 44.76
N PHE A 575 -1.17 15.95 45.24
CA PHE A 575 -1.85 16.97 44.43
C PHE A 575 -1.15 18.33 44.57
N GLN A 576 -1.27 19.18 43.55
CA GLN A 576 -0.59 20.49 43.52
C GLN A 576 -1.25 21.53 44.45
N LYS A 577 -0.42 22.32 45.16
CA LYS A 577 -0.84 23.41 46.09
C LYS A 577 -1.76 24.47 45.46
N HIS A 578 -1.53 24.80 44.19
CA HIS A 578 -2.22 25.91 43.54
C HIS A 578 -3.64 25.59 43.06
N ILE A 579 -4.02 24.31 43.11
CA ILE A 579 -5.30 23.83 42.62
C ILE A 579 -6.38 24.09 43.67
N ARG A 580 -7.46 24.79 43.31
CA ARG A 580 -8.57 25.11 44.24
C ARG A 580 -9.57 23.96 44.39
N GLU A 581 -9.85 23.25 43.30
CA GLU A 581 -10.79 22.13 43.21
C GLU A 581 -10.09 20.90 42.67
N PHE A 582 -10.39 19.72 43.22
CA PHE A 582 -9.74 18.49 42.78
C PHE A 582 -10.21 18.11 41.38
N ASP A 583 -9.26 17.85 40.49
CA ASP A 583 -9.55 17.19 39.22
C ASP A 583 -9.72 15.68 39.46
N TYR A 584 -10.98 15.25 39.56
CA TYR A 584 -11.30 13.85 39.80
C TYR A 584 -10.94 12.94 38.62
N ILE A 585 -10.73 13.47 37.41
CA ILE A 585 -10.31 12.69 36.25
C ILE A 585 -8.83 12.32 36.39
N ASP A 586 -7.98 13.26 36.80
CA ASP A 586 -6.57 13.00 37.07
C ASP A 586 -6.40 12.04 38.25
N ILE A 587 -7.17 12.23 39.33
CA ILE A 587 -7.16 11.30 40.48
C ILE A 587 -7.64 9.91 40.05
N ALA A 588 -8.73 9.83 39.28
CA ALA A 588 -9.24 8.57 38.76
C ALA A 588 -8.25 7.88 37.82
N SER A 589 -7.53 8.65 36.99
CA SER A 589 -6.51 8.14 36.08
C SER A 589 -5.36 7.48 36.84
N GLU A 590 -4.86 8.13 37.90
CA GLU A 590 -3.78 7.58 38.72
C GLU A 590 -4.23 6.36 39.55
N LEU A 591 -5.43 6.40 40.13
CA LEU A 591 -6.02 5.24 40.81
C LEU A 591 -6.25 4.06 39.86
N ALA A 592 -6.74 4.34 38.65
CA ALA A 592 -6.99 3.31 37.65
C ALA A 592 -5.67 2.69 37.13
N ARG A 593 -4.62 3.49 36.90
CA ARG A 593 -3.28 2.98 36.53
C ARG A 593 -2.64 2.15 37.64
N PHE A 594 -2.95 2.46 38.91
CA PHE A 594 -2.46 1.68 40.04
C PHE A 594 -3.17 0.32 40.14
N VAL A 595 -4.50 0.29 40.01
CA VAL A 595 -5.31 -0.92 40.22
C VAL A 595 -5.42 -1.81 38.97
N PHE A 596 -5.37 -1.23 37.77
CA PHE A 596 -5.48 -1.94 36.50
C PHE A 596 -4.18 -1.90 35.72
N LYS A 597 -3.83 -3.02 35.07
CA LYS A 597 -2.61 -3.12 34.25
C LYS A 597 -2.62 -2.21 33.01
N LYS A 598 -3.79 -2.01 32.41
CA LYS A 598 -4.08 -1.06 31.31
C LYS A 598 -5.53 -0.57 31.48
N PRO A 599 -5.77 0.57 32.13
CA PRO A 599 -7.12 1.08 32.32
C PRO A 599 -7.69 1.59 30.99
N LEU A 600 -8.95 1.25 30.69
CA LEU A 600 -9.72 1.86 29.60
C LEU A 600 -10.22 3.24 30.04
N ASP A 601 -10.33 4.20 29.11
CA ASP A 601 -10.86 5.54 29.42
C ASP A 601 -12.27 5.47 30.04
N THR A 602 -13.09 4.51 29.62
CA THR A 602 -14.41 4.24 30.21
C THR A 602 -14.33 3.93 31.71
N ILE A 603 -13.30 3.20 32.14
CA ILE A 603 -13.06 2.87 33.56
C ILE A 603 -12.62 4.13 34.31
N VAL A 604 -11.72 4.93 33.73
CA VAL A 604 -11.27 6.20 34.32
C VAL A 604 -12.45 7.14 34.53
N HIS A 605 -13.29 7.35 33.51
CA HIS A 605 -14.48 8.19 33.61
C HIS A 605 -15.50 7.64 34.62
N THR A 606 -15.69 6.32 34.68
CA THR A 606 -16.58 5.69 35.68
C THR A 606 -16.08 5.90 37.11
N ILE A 607 -14.78 5.79 37.35
CA ILE A 607 -14.18 6.04 38.68
C ILE A 607 -14.30 7.52 39.02
N SER A 608 -14.03 8.40 38.06
CA SER A 608 -14.18 9.85 38.21
C SER A 608 -15.61 10.23 38.60
N ASP A 609 -16.61 9.72 37.86
CA ASP A 609 -18.04 9.97 38.16
C ASP A 609 -18.40 9.48 39.56
N LYS A 610 -17.94 8.28 39.96
CA LYS A 610 -18.20 7.75 41.30
C LYS A 610 -17.51 8.51 42.43
N LEU A 611 -16.38 9.17 42.17
CA LEU A 611 -15.71 10.04 43.14
C LEU A 611 -16.41 11.40 43.26
N ALA A 612 -16.78 12.00 42.13
CA ALA A 612 -17.34 13.35 42.08
C ALA A 612 -18.84 13.39 42.43
N SER A 613 -19.64 12.46 41.90
CA SER A 613 -21.11 12.50 41.99
C SER A 613 -21.66 12.25 43.40
N PRO A 614 -22.78 12.87 43.81
CA PRO A 614 -23.46 12.55 45.07
C PRO A 614 -23.98 11.10 45.12
N LEU A 615 -24.02 10.50 46.32
CA LEU A 615 -24.46 9.10 46.51
C LEU A 615 -25.90 8.86 46.01
N GLU A 616 -26.79 9.84 46.12
CA GLU A 616 -28.19 9.74 45.67
C GLU A 616 -28.28 9.67 44.14
N THR A 617 -27.45 10.44 43.43
CA THR A 617 -27.31 10.40 41.97
C THR A 617 -26.80 9.03 41.51
N LEU A 618 -25.80 8.50 42.21
CA LEU A 618 -25.23 7.18 41.94
C LEU A 618 -26.25 6.06 42.21
N LYS A 619 -27.09 6.20 43.24
CA LYS A 619 -28.22 5.27 43.49
C LYS A 619 -29.23 5.24 42.35
N ARG A 620 -29.65 6.41 41.85
CA ARG A 620 -30.59 6.51 40.71
C ARG A 620 -30.02 5.90 39.43
N ARG A 621 -28.69 5.96 39.25
CA ARG A 621 -27.95 5.33 38.14
C ARG A 621 -27.69 3.82 38.33
N GLY A 622 -28.21 3.22 39.40
CA GLY A 622 -28.10 1.78 39.67
C GLY A 622 -26.78 1.34 40.30
N VAL A 623 -25.97 2.27 40.83
CA VAL A 623 -24.75 1.92 41.57
C VAL A 623 -25.13 1.46 42.99
N PRO A 624 -24.60 0.31 43.48
CA PRO A 624 -24.98 -0.23 44.78
C PRO A 624 -24.37 0.58 45.94
N VAL A 625 -25.07 1.64 46.35
CA VAL A 625 -24.65 2.57 47.42
C VAL A 625 -25.41 2.38 48.74
N ASP A 626 -26.37 1.43 48.80
CA ASP A 626 -27.28 1.28 49.94
C ASP A 626 -26.57 1.01 51.28
N ARG A 627 -25.45 0.27 51.26
CA ARG A 627 -24.63 0.01 52.45
C ARG A 627 -23.98 1.29 53.01
N LEU A 628 -23.60 2.22 52.12
CA LEU A 628 -23.00 3.50 52.50
C LEU A 628 -24.08 4.48 53.01
N LEU A 629 -25.25 4.49 52.38
CA LEU A 629 -26.39 5.33 52.81
C LEU A 629 -26.95 4.94 54.19
N GLN A 630 -26.96 3.65 54.54
CA GLN A 630 -27.38 3.20 55.88
C GLN A 630 -26.45 3.71 57.00
N HIS A 631 -25.14 3.79 56.72
CA HIS A 631 -24.16 4.34 57.67
C HIS A 631 -24.33 5.86 57.83
N ASN A 632 -24.67 6.56 56.75
CA ASN A 632 -24.99 7.98 56.76
C ASN A 632 -26.29 8.29 57.53
N GLN A 633 -27.34 7.47 57.38
CA GLN A 633 -28.61 7.64 58.11
C GLN A 633 -28.47 7.46 59.64
N GLN A 634 -27.53 6.63 60.10
CA GLN A 634 -27.22 6.46 61.52
C GLN A 634 -26.45 7.66 62.08
N ASN A 635 -25.44 8.17 61.35
CA ASN A 635 -24.71 9.38 61.72
C ASN A 635 -25.60 10.64 61.67
N ILE A 636 -26.52 10.72 60.70
CA ILE A 636 -27.47 11.83 60.58
C ILE A 636 -28.50 11.80 61.73
N ARG A 637 -28.97 10.62 62.18
CA ARG A 637 -29.88 10.52 63.35
C ARG A 637 -29.22 10.95 64.67
N SER A 638 -27.96 10.57 64.92
CA SER A 638 -27.22 11.00 66.11
C SER A 638 -26.87 12.49 66.07
N THR A 639 -26.61 13.02 64.88
CA THR A 639 -26.29 14.43 64.65
C THR A 639 -27.56 15.30 64.74
N ILE A 640 -28.72 14.85 64.23
CA ILE A 640 -30.02 15.54 64.36
C ILE A 640 -30.48 15.63 65.82
N GLN A 641 -30.24 14.62 66.66
CA GLN A 641 -30.51 14.71 68.11
C GLN A 641 -29.61 15.72 68.83
N MET A 642 -28.37 15.92 68.37
CA MET A 642 -27.48 16.98 68.86
C MET A 642 -27.86 18.37 68.34
N PHE A 643 -28.40 18.47 67.12
CA PHE A 643 -28.82 19.73 66.51
C PHE A 643 -30.19 20.25 66.97
N GLN A 644 -31.09 19.37 67.45
CA GLN A 644 -32.40 19.77 68.02
C GLN A 644 -32.30 20.50 69.37
N GLN A 645 -31.15 20.48 70.06
CA GLN A 645 -30.93 21.21 71.32
C GLN A 645 -30.16 22.53 71.15
N LYS A 646 -29.77 22.93 69.92
CA LYS A 646 -28.85 24.05 69.69
C LYS A 646 -29.23 25.02 68.55
N SER A 647 -30.48 25.04 68.10
CA SER A 647 -30.93 25.92 67.00
C SER A 647 -32.14 26.79 67.37
N ASP A 648 -32.06 27.49 68.51
CA ASP A 648 -32.32 28.94 68.48
C ASP A 648 -31.00 29.58 68.03
N PHE A 649 -31.08 30.50 67.06
CA PHE A 649 -30.01 31.26 66.40
C PHE A 649 -29.59 30.84 64.96
N ASN A 650 -30.04 31.70 64.05
CA ASN A 650 -29.40 32.26 62.85
C ASN A 650 -29.17 31.43 61.57
N HIS A 651 -29.86 31.92 60.54
CA HIS A 651 -29.54 31.90 59.11
C HIS A 651 -28.07 32.22 58.80
N ASN A 652 -27.47 31.46 57.88
CA ASN A 652 -27.08 31.96 56.55
C ASN A 652 -26.35 30.89 55.70
N ASP A 653 -26.46 31.09 54.38
CA ASP A 653 -25.58 30.67 53.28
C ASP A 653 -25.77 29.28 52.63
N ASN A 654 -26.58 29.31 51.56
CA ASN A 654 -26.50 28.41 50.40
C ASN A 654 -25.75 29.12 49.26
N ASN A 655 -24.76 28.46 48.67
CA ASN A 655 -24.42 28.61 47.24
C ASN A 655 -23.56 27.42 46.78
N HIS A 656 -24.17 26.53 46.01
CA HIS A 656 -23.52 25.41 45.33
C HIS A 656 -24.31 25.08 44.05
N TYR A 657 -23.93 25.63 42.88
CA TYR A 657 -24.41 25.14 41.57
C TYR A 657 -23.46 25.59 40.45
N HIS A 658 -22.47 24.76 40.12
CA HIS A 658 -21.86 24.76 38.79
C HIS A 658 -21.20 23.40 38.50
N GLU A 659 -21.95 22.44 37.97
CA GLU A 659 -21.41 21.31 37.19
C GLU A 659 -22.54 20.43 36.63
N SER A 660 -22.92 20.62 35.36
CA SER A 660 -23.43 19.57 34.48
C SER A 660 -23.70 20.13 33.07
N TYR A 661 -22.66 20.30 32.25
CA TYR A 661 -22.84 20.57 30.82
C TYR A 661 -21.67 20.03 29.99
N VAL A 662 -21.28 18.77 30.21
CA VAL A 662 -20.39 18.01 29.30
C VAL A 662 -20.77 16.53 29.38
N GLU A 663 -21.91 16.11 28.82
CA GLU A 663 -22.20 14.67 28.70
C GLU A 663 -23.25 14.33 27.62
N MET A 664 -23.38 15.17 26.58
CA MET A 664 -24.43 14.99 25.56
C MET A 664 -23.95 14.82 24.11
N THR A 665 -22.64 14.63 23.89
CA THR A 665 -22.06 14.42 22.55
C THR A 665 -21.56 13.00 22.30
N GLY A 666 -21.84 12.04 23.19
CA GLY A 666 -21.37 10.66 23.07
C GLY A 666 -22.49 9.64 23.12
N ARG A 667 -23.38 9.60 22.12
CA ARG A 667 -24.31 8.49 21.83
C ARG A 667 -25.05 8.74 20.50
N ILE A 668 -24.31 8.74 19.40
CA ILE A 668 -24.88 8.67 18.05
C ILE A 668 -24.16 7.54 17.34
N GLU A 669 -24.69 6.33 17.45
CA GLU A 669 -24.40 5.26 16.49
C GLU A 669 -25.45 4.13 16.47
N ASP A 670 -26.38 4.06 17.43
CA ASP A 670 -27.36 2.95 17.49
C ASP A 670 -28.83 3.31 17.19
N PHE A 671 -29.13 4.47 16.61
CA PHE A 671 -30.53 4.92 16.44
C PHE A 671 -31.02 4.97 14.98
N ASN A 672 -30.67 3.97 14.17
CA ASN A 672 -31.21 3.83 12.82
C ASN A 672 -31.96 2.52 12.61
N ARG A 673 -33.16 2.41 13.22
CA ARG A 673 -34.27 1.63 12.66
C ARG A 673 -35.58 1.93 13.41
N GLN A 674 -36.45 2.72 12.76
CA GLN A 674 -37.92 2.77 12.85
C GLN A 674 -38.45 4.20 13.03
N GLN A 675 -38.74 4.89 11.92
CA GLN A 675 -39.61 6.06 11.93
C GLN A 675 -40.23 6.30 10.56
N THR A 676 -41.56 6.24 10.45
CA THR A 676 -42.33 6.95 9.41
C THR A 676 -43.75 7.35 9.84
N LYS A 677 -44.11 7.35 11.12
CA LYS A 677 -45.46 7.82 11.57
C LYS A 677 -45.49 8.81 12.74
N ASP A 678 -44.48 8.87 13.61
CA ASP A 678 -44.44 9.82 14.74
C ASP A 678 -43.84 11.19 14.39
N ASP A 679 -43.14 11.30 13.26
CA ASP A 679 -42.48 12.54 12.82
C ASP A 679 -43.45 13.68 12.53
N ALA A 680 -44.62 13.41 11.96
CA ALA A 680 -45.57 14.45 11.59
C ALA A 680 -46.17 15.17 12.81
N LYS A 681 -46.39 14.45 13.92
CA LYS A 681 -46.92 15.02 15.17
C LYS A 681 -45.83 15.84 15.87
N LEU A 682 -44.61 15.31 15.96
CA LEU A 682 -43.43 16.03 16.48
C LEU A 682 -43.15 17.32 15.69
N PHE A 683 -43.19 17.27 14.35
CA PHE A 683 -43.02 18.46 13.49
C PHE A 683 -44.12 19.52 13.68
N SER A 684 -45.36 19.10 13.92
CA SER A 684 -46.48 20.01 14.15
C SER A 684 -46.41 20.75 15.49
N MET A 685 -45.72 20.16 16.48
CA MET A 685 -45.56 20.73 17.82
C MET A 685 -44.32 21.62 17.93
N LEU A 686 -43.22 21.28 17.26
CA LEU A 686 -41.99 22.06 17.23
C LEU A 686 -42.10 23.37 16.42
N LYS A 687 -42.94 23.43 15.37
CA LYS A 687 -43.08 24.60 14.48
C LYS A 687 -44.08 25.67 14.92
N LYS A 688 -44.76 25.51 16.06
CA LYS A 688 -45.80 26.46 16.53
C LYS A 688 -45.21 27.52 17.44
N GLY A 689 -44.33 28.35 16.89
CA GLY A 689 -43.83 29.55 17.54
C GLY A 689 -44.92 30.61 17.76
N ARG A 690 -44.85 31.37 18.86
CA ARG A 690 -45.74 32.52 19.10
C ARG A 690 -44.93 33.76 19.49
N ALA A 691 -45.36 34.91 18.99
CA ALA A 691 -44.89 36.22 19.46
C ALA A 691 -45.41 36.49 20.87
N TYR A 692 -44.56 37.01 21.76
CA TYR A 692 -45.01 37.47 23.07
C TYR A 692 -45.60 38.88 22.97
N THR A 693 -46.89 39.02 23.27
CA THR A 693 -47.67 40.25 23.01
C THR A 693 -47.80 41.19 24.22
N GLN A 694 -47.27 40.83 25.38
CA GLN A 694 -47.40 41.65 26.60
C GLN A 694 -46.26 42.68 26.73
N THR A 695 -46.62 43.90 27.14
CA THR A 695 -45.69 45.02 27.41
C THR A 695 -45.06 44.97 28.80
N LYS A 696 -45.66 44.20 29.72
CA LYS A 696 -45.13 43.89 31.06
C LYS A 696 -45.00 42.38 31.21
N PHE A 697 -43.85 41.97 31.74
CA PHE A 697 -43.49 40.59 31.98
C PHE A 697 -44.07 40.10 33.31
N ILE A 698 -44.73 38.94 33.32
CA ILE A 698 -45.27 38.30 34.53
C ILE A 698 -44.85 36.82 34.50
N GLN A 699 -44.02 36.40 35.46
CA GLN A 699 -43.74 34.97 35.67
C GLN A 699 -45.00 34.30 36.25
N GLN A 700 -45.45 33.20 35.67
CA GLN A 700 -46.52 32.40 36.25
C GLN A 700 -46.01 31.59 37.45
N GLU A 701 -46.77 31.60 38.55
CA GLU A 701 -46.62 30.65 39.65
C GLU A 701 -46.99 29.23 39.18
N HIS A 702 -46.04 28.31 39.23
CA HIS A 702 -46.35 26.88 39.13
C HIS A 702 -46.69 26.34 40.52
N VAL A 703 -47.85 25.69 40.61
CA VAL A 703 -48.38 25.05 41.81
C VAL A 703 -47.49 23.86 42.19
N LYS A 704 -47.20 23.75 43.50
CA LYS A 704 -46.44 22.68 44.15
C LYS A 704 -47.15 21.33 44.01
N ASP A 705 -46.42 20.32 43.55
CA ASP A 705 -46.52 18.94 44.02
C ASP A 705 -45.14 18.26 43.88
N ASP A 706 -44.63 17.80 45.02
CA ASP A 706 -43.49 16.91 45.30
C ASP A 706 -42.16 17.02 44.51
N ILE A 707 -41.18 17.60 45.21
CA ILE A 707 -39.71 17.48 45.10
C ILE A 707 -39.17 17.69 43.68
N ASP A 708 -39.42 18.90 43.19
CA ASP A 708 -38.72 19.52 42.07
C ASP A 708 -37.48 20.25 42.62
N HIS A 709 -36.29 19.96 42.06
CA HIS A 709 -35.11 20.81 42.28
C HIS A 709 -35.27 22.05 41.39
N SER A 710 -36.16 22.92 41.85
CA SER A 710 -36.39 24.28 41.38
C SER A 710 -35.04 25.02 41.27
N CYS A 711 -34.75 25.79 40.22
CA CYS A 711 -35.53 26.96 39.79
C CYS A 711 -36.09 27.73 41.00
N GLU A 712 -35.24 28.00 41.97
CA GLU A 712 -35.55 28.87 43.11
C GLU A 712 -35.92 30.28 42.60
N ALA A 713 -37.02 30.80 43.14
CA ALA A 713 -37.64 32.05 42.73
C ALA A 713 -37.02 33.24 43.48
N VAL A 714 -36.85 34.37 42.78
CA VAL A 714 -36.76 35.70 43.39
C VAL A 714 -38.01 36.49 42.96
N PRO A 715 -38.58 37.35 43.82
CA PRO A 715 -39.90 37.92 43.64
C PRO A 715 -40.05 38.76 42.36
N SER A 716 -41.29 38.78 41.89
CA SER A 716 -41.81 39.76 40.94
C SER A 716 -41.28 41.18 41.20
N ALA A 717 -40.58 41.79 40.23
CA ALA A 717 -40.95 43.10 39.68
C ALA A 717 -39.89 43.68 38.71
N ASN A 718 -40.40 44.28 37.63
CA ASN A 718 -39.84 45.43 36.91
C ASN A 718 -38.96 45.20 35.68
N MET A 719 -39.21 44.17 34.88
CA MET A 719 -38.73 44.11 33.50
C MET A 719 -39.59 45.00 32.59
N THR A 720 -38.96 45.93 31.87
CA THR A 720 -39.62 46.76 30.84
C THR A 720 -39.05 46.48 29.47
N ARG A 721 -39.91 46.32 28.45
CA ARG A 721 -39.48 46.23 27.05
C ARG A 721 -38.79 47.53 26.69
N TYR A 722 -37.49 47.47 26.41
CA TYR A 722 -36.68 48.65 26.14
C TYR A 722 -36.74 49.03 24.67
N LYS A 723 -36.44 48.06 23.78
CA LYS A 723 -36.38 48.28 22.33
C LYS A 723 -36.49 46.94 21.60
N ASP A 724 -36.92 47.00 20.35
CA ASP A 724 -36.76 45.90 19.41
C ASP A 724 -35.36 46.00 18.79
N LEU A 725 -34.60 44.91 18.87
CA LEU A 725 -33.28 44.78 18.25
C LEU A 725 -33.44 44.49 16.74
N PHE A 726 -32.32 44.28 16.03
CA PHE A 726 -32.33 43.86 14.62
C PHE A 726 -33.30 42.68 14.39
N HIS A 727 -34.04 42.72 13.27
CA HIS A 727 -35.09 41.75 12.92
C HIS A 727 -36.21 41.58 13.97
N SER A 728 -36.46 42.59 14.79
CA SER A 728 -37.61 42.70 15.70
C SER A 728 -37.60 41.79 16.94
N ILE A 729 -36.44 41.26 17.36
CA ILE A 729 -36.33 40.52 18.65
C ILE A 729 -36.48 41.50 19.83
N PRO A 730 -37.47 41.34 20.71
CA PRO A 730 -37.66 42.24 21.85
C PRO A 730 -36.58 42.07 22.91
N LEU A 731 -36.03 43.18 23.41
CA LEU A 731 -35.13 43.22 24.58
C LEU A 731 -35.85 43.77 25.81
N TYR A 732 -35.91 42.96 26.87
CA TYR A 732 -36.45 43.33 28.17
C TYR A 732 -35.30 43.63 29.15
N ILE A 733 -35.40 44.71 29.91
CA ILE A 733 -34.37 45.12 30.87
C ILE A 733 -34.99 45.39 32.24
N GLU A 734 -34.35 44.91 33.30
CA GLU A 734 -34.75 45.14 34.68
C GLU A 734 -34.54 46.62 35.08
N ARG A 735 -35.50 47.20 35.82
CA ARG A 735 -35.35 48.58 36.33
C ARG A 735 -34.08 48.67 37.18
N ASN A 736 -33.30 49.73 36.95
CA ASN A 736 -31.99 50.04 37.56
C ASN A 736 -30.76 49.44 36.86
N VAL A 737 -30.92 48.72 35.75
CA VAL A 737 -29.77 48.38 34.88
C VAL A 737 -29.44 49.59 33.98
N GLY A 738 -28.23 50.12 34.11
CA GLY A 738 -27.71 51.18 33.23
C GLY A 738 -27.46 50.65 31.82
N ILE A 739 -28.11 51.24 30.82
CA ILE A 739 -28.01 50.80 29.42
C ILE A 739 -26.78 51.42 28.78
N THR A 740 -25.85 50.59 28.34
CA THR A 740 -24.60 51.02 27.67
C THR A 740 -24.60 50.59 26.21
N ASN A 741 -23.83 51.29 25.36
CA ASN A 741 -23.65 50.88 23.96
C ASN A 741 -23.02 49.48 23.85
N LYS A 742 -22.09 49.14 24.77
CA LYS A 742 -21.47 47.79 24.84
C LYS A 742 -22.54 46.70 25.04
N MET A 743 -23.46 46.89 25.97
CA MET A 743 -24.59 45.97 26.22
C MET A 743 -25.47 45.80 24.97
N LEU A 744 -25.79 46.89 24.27
CA LEU A 744 -26.60 46.83 23.06
C LEU A 744 -25.90 46.09 21.91
N ASP A 745 -24.59 46.24 21.77
CA ASP A 745 -23.81 45.52 20.76
C ASP A 745 -23.69 44.02 21.10
N GLN A 746 -23.51 43.68 22.37
CA GLN A 746 -23.55 42.30 22.85
C GLN A 746 -24.93 41.66 22.61
N ALA A 747 -26.01 42.42 22.84
CA ALA A 747 -27.37 41.96 22.57
C ALA A 747 -27.60 41.67 21.08
N LYS A 748 -27.05 42.50 20.18
CA LYS A 748 -27.10 42.23 18.73
C LYS A 748 -26.33 40.97 18.36
N GLN A 749 -25.13 40.76 18.92
CA GLN A 749 -24.32 39.57 18.64
C GLN A 749 -25.04 38.29 19.03
N LEU A 750 -25.63 38.25 20.23
CA LEU A 750 -26.42 37.12 20.68
C LEU A 750 -27.67 36.91 19.78
N ALA A 751 -28.39 37.99 19.47
CA ALA A 751 -29.56 37.92 18.59
C ALA A 751 -29.22 37.29 17.23
N TRP A 752 -28.06 37.62 16.65
CA TRP A 752 -27.59 37.04 15.39
C TRP A 752 -27.40 35.52 15.45
N VAL A 753 -26.78 35.02 16.53
CA VAL A 753 -26.60 33.58 16.74
C VAL A 753 -27.96 32.88 16.82
N LEU A 754 -28.88 33.45 17.60
CA LEU A 754 -30.22 32.88 17.81
C LEU A 754 -31.07 32.92 16.52
N ILE A 755 -31.00 34.00 15.75
CA ILE A 755 -31.67 34.12 14.43
C ILE A 755 -31.10 33.07 13.46
N GLY A 756 -29.78 32.89 13.45
CA GLY A 756 -29.12 31.88 12.64
C GLY A 756 -29.62 30.47 12.96
N LEU A 757 -29.66 30.11 14.24
CA LEU A 757 -30.21 28.84 14.71
C LEU A 757 -31.71 28.70 14.36
N ALA A 758 -32.52 29.74 14.53
CA ALA A 758 -33.94 29.71 14.21
C ALA A 758 -34.20 29.48 12.71
N ASN A 759 -33.50 30.21 11.83
CA ASN A 759 -33.74 30.17 10.38
C ASN A 759 -33.06 28.99 9.68
N HIS A 760 -31.83 28.63 10.08
CA HIS A 760 -31.02 27.65 9.36
C HIS A 760 -31.12 26.26 9.96
N VAL A 761 -31.29 26.15 11.29
CA VAL A 761 -31.31 24.87 12.02
C VAL A 761 -32.75 24.46 12.36
N PHE A 762 -33.40 25.14 13.30
CA PHE A 762 -34.67 24.70 13.87
C PHE A 762 -35.91 25.01 13.02
N LYS A 763 -35.80 25.92 12.05
CA LYS A 763 -36.89 26.40 11.18
C LYS A 763 -38.10 26.91 11.99
N ILE A 764 -37.82 27.68 13.05
CA ILE A 764 -38.84 28.31 13.90
C ILE A 764 -38.97 29.82 13.56
N PRO A 765 -40.16 30.42 13.73
CA PRO A 765 -40.36 31.84 13.49
C PRO A 765 -39.49 32.70 14.42
N ILE A 766 -38.85 33.76 13.91
CA ILE A 766 -37.95 34.64 14.69
C ILE A 766 -38.69 35.32 15.85
N GLU A 767 -40.00 35.54 15.70
CA GLU A 767 -40.87 36.14 16.71
C GLU A 767 -40.98 35.31 17.99
N THR A 768 -40.51 34.06 17.97
CA THR A 768 -40.40 33.23 19.18
C THR A 768 -39.28 33.66 20.11
N LEU A 769 -38.28 34.37 19.60
CA LEU A 769 -37.06 34.69 20.31
C LEU A 769 -37.20 36.02 21.04
N HIS A 770 -36.84 36.03 22.31
CA HIS A 770 -36.87 37.20 23.19
C HIS A 770 -35.58 37.24 24.00
N LEU A 771 -35.03 38.43 24.20
CA LEU A 771 -33.87 38.64 25.07
C LEU A 771 -34.29 39.35 26.33
N TYR A 772 -33.70 38.98 27.45
CA TYR A 772 -33.87 39.71 28.69
C TYR A 772 -32.55 39.89 29.44
N ARG A 773 -32.47 40.88 30.32
CA ARG A 773 -31.31 41.08 31.18
C ARG A 773 -31.77 41.40 32.61
N ASP A 774 -31.44 40.49 33.53
CA ASP A 774 -31.66 40.61 34.98
C ASP A 774 -30.38 41.00 35.74
N ILE A 775 -30.50 41.45 37.00
CA ILE A 775 -29.37 41.83 37.87
C ILE A 775 -28.63 40.61 38.42
N ASP A 776 -29.37 39.66 38.99
CA ASP A 776 -28.83 38.53 39.75
C ASP A 776 -29.63 37.22 39.57
N GLY A 777 -30.61 37.19 38.68
CA GLY A 777 -31.47 36.03 38.50
C GLY A 777 -30.75 34.78 37.97
N ALA A 778 -31.06 33.60 38.52
CA ALA A 778 -30.31 32.38 38.22
C ALA A 778 -30.59 31.79 36.82
N ARG A 779 -31.66 32.18 36.12
CA ARG A 779 -32.09 31.55 34.86
C ARG A 779 -31.26 32.02 33.66
N ILE A 780 -30.80 31.06 32.84
CA ILE A 780 -30.03 31.28 31.61
C ILE A 780 -30.96 31.44 30.41
N ALA A 781 -31.99 30.60 30.32
CA ALA A 781 -33.10 30.71 29.40
C ALA A 781 -34.35 30.11 30.04
N PHE A 782 -35.51 30.36 29.42
CA PHE A 782 -36.74 29.63 29.71
C PHE A 782 -37.71 29.73 28.54
N ASN A 783 -38.63 28.77 28.48
CA ASN A 783 -39.75 28.75 27.54
C ASN A 783 -41.05 29.07 28.28
N ASP A 784 -41.68 30.19 27.92
CA ASP A 784 -43.03 30.52 28.36
C ASP A 784 -44.00 30.37 27.19
N ARG A 785 -44.84 29.33 27.23
CA ARG A 785 -45.93 29.12 26.26
C ARG A 785 -45.47 29.22 24.79
N ARG A 786 -44.30 28.67 24.47
CA ARG A 786 -43.66 28.66 23.13
C ARG A 786 -43.02 29.98 22.71
N ALA A 787 -42.81 30.89 23.65
CA ALA A 787 -41.92 32.03 23.52
C ALA A 787 -40.63 31.74 24.30
N LEU A 788 -39.50 31.82 23.62
CA LEU A 788 -38.18 31.48 24.15
C LEU A 788 -37.48 32.75 24.61
N PHE A 789 -37.11 32.79 25.88
CA PHE A 789 -36.43 33.92 26.50
C PHE A 789 -35.00 33.55 26.85
N TYR A 790 -34.02 34.34 26.39
CA TYR A 790 -32.60 34.12 26.66
C TYR A 790 -32.02 35.28 27.46
N ASN A 791 -31.25 34.96 28.49
CA ASN A 791 -30.63 35.95 29.36
C ASN A 791 -29.32 36.48 28.76
N LEU A 792 -29.29 37.79 28.50
CA LEU A 792 -28.11 38.49 27.98
C LEU A 792 -26.94 38.50 28.97
N ARG A 793 -27.21 38.54 30.28
CA ARG A 793 -26.15 38.61 31.31
C ARG A 793 -25.19 37.42 31.23
N TYR A 794 -25.71 36.23 30.93
CA TYR A 794 -24.88 35.04 30.75
C TYR A 794 -23.99 35.14 29.52
N TYR A 795 -24.47 35.73 28.42
CA TYR A 795 -23.65 35.99 27.24
C TYR A 795 -22.52 36.99 27.56
N GLU A 796 -22.83 38.05 28.31
CA GLU A 796 -21.87 39.06 28.75
C GLU A 796 -20.75 38.45 29.61
N GLN A 797 -21.10 37.58 30.56
CA GLN A 797 -20.16 36.98 31.51
C GLN A 797 -19.29 35.88 30.90
N VAL A 798 -19.86 35.04 30.03
CA VAL A 798 -19.20 33.81 29.55
C VAL A 798 -18.51 34.01 28.20
N PHE A 799 -19.08 34.83 27.32
CA PHE A 799 -18.69 34.87 25.91
C PHE A 799 -18.20 36.24 25.44
N ALA A 800 -18.70 37.35 25.99
CA ALA A 800 -18.46 38.65 25.37
C ALA A 800 -17.00 39.15 25.38
N ASP A 801 -16.23 38.88 26.45
CA ASP A 801 -14.80 39.23 26.50
C ASP A 801 -13.94 38.29 25.63
N LYS A 802 -14.45 37.10 25.32
CA LYS A 802 -13.82 36.14 24.38
C LYS A 802 -14.08 36.47 22.92
N VAL A 803 -15.07 37.32 22.61
CA VAL A 803 -15.46 37.70 21.23
C VAL A 803 -14.77 39.00 20.77
N GLN A 804 -14.51 39.95 21.69
CA GLN A 804 -13.94 41.26 21.35
C GLN A 804 -12.61 41.26 20.56
N PRO A 805 -11.62 40.41 20.86
CA PRO A 805 -10.35 40.39 20.12
C PRO A 805 -10.50 39.97 18.65
N TYR A 806 -11.59 39.30 18.30
CA TYR A 806 -11.80 38.65 17.00
C TYR A 806 -12.63 39.49 16.02
N LEU A 807 -13.25 40.57 16.50
CA LEU A 807 -14.01 41.53 15.67
C LEU A 807 -13.12 42.48 14.87
N GLN A 808 -11.79 42.47 15.09
CA GLN A 808 -10.81 43.34 14.41
C GLN A 808 -9.92 42.59 13.40
N VAL A 809 -10.10 41.27 13.25
CA VAL A 809 -9.24 40.42 12.41
C VAL A 809 -10.05 39.86 11.23
N THR A 810 -9.50 39.95 10.03
CA THR A 810 -10.14 39.53 8.75
C THR A 810 -10.31 38.02 8.57
N SER A 811 -9.94 37.21 9.57
CA SER A 811 -10.15 35.76 9.59
C SER A 811 -10.07 35.24 11.04
N PRO A 812 -11.18 35.20 11.79
CA PRO A 812 -11.17 34.67 13.15
C PRO A 812 -11.00 33.14 13.13
N SER A 813 -10.18 32.62 14.04
CA SER A 813 -10.02 31.18 14.26
C SER A 813 -11.35 30.54 14.67
N ILE A 814 -11.75 29.52 13.92
CA ILE A 814 -12.99 28.71 13.95
C ILE A 814 -13.50 28.23 15.36
N PRO A 815 -12.66 27.96 16.39
CA PRO A 815 -13.11 27.29 17.62
C PRO A 815 -14.13 28.03 18.51
N ILE A 816 -14.05 29.36 18.66
CA ILE A 816 -14.89 30.11 19.61
C ILE A 816 -16.32 30.25 19.11
N ILE A 817 -16.49 30.51 17.80
CA ILE A 817 -17.80 30.61 17.16
C ILE A 817 -18.54 29.26 17.28
N HIS A 818 -17.83 28.16 17.04
CA HIS A 818 -18.37 26.81 17.23
C HIS A 818 -18.83 26.59 18.68
N THR A 819 -18.06 27.07 19.66
CA THR A 819 -18.41 26.94 21.09
C THR A 819 -19.70 27.69 21.43
N ILE A 820 -19.86 28.94 20.97
CA ILE A 820 -21.06 29.76 21.21
C ILE A 820 -22.29 29.12 20.57
N VAL A 821 -22.19 28.73 19.28
CA VAL A 821 -23.30 28.12 18.53
C VAL A 821 -23.70 26.78 19.15
N ASN A 822 -22.74 25.94 19.56
CA ASN A 822 -23.03 24.66 20.21
C ASN A 822 -23.75 24.85 21.56
N PHE A 823 -23.34 25.84 22.36
CA PHE A 823 -24.00 26.15 23.64
C PHE A 823 -25.47 26.54 23.42
N TYR A 824 -25.72 27.53 22.55
CA TYR A 824 -27.09 27.99 22.29
C TYR A 824 -27.93 26.99 21.49
N PHE A 825 -27.33 26.10 20.71
CA PHE A 825 -28.03 24.98 20.09
C PHE A 825 -28.64 24.06 21.14
N ILE A 826 -27.84 23.56 22.10
CA ILE A 826 -28.35 22.65 23.14
C ILE A 826 -29.34 23.37 24.07
N LEU A 827 -29.07 24.63 24.42
CA LEU A 827 -30.00 25.44 25.21
C LEU A 827 -31.35 25.58 24.50
N THR A 828 -31.34 25.82 23.18
CA THR A 828 -32.58 25.88 22.38
C THR A 828 -33.28 24.52 22.30
N CYS A 829 -32.55 23.40 22.17
CA CYS A 829 -33.13 22.05 22.24
C CYS A 829 -33.82 21.79 23.59
N HIS A 830 -33.19 22.19 24.69
CA HIS A 830 -33.74 22.10 26.04
C HIS A 830 -35.06 22.86 26.16
N GLU A 831 -35.07 24.13 25.75
CA GLU A 831 -36.27 24.94 25.79
C GLU A 831 -37.38 24.44 24.84
N LEU A 832 -37.02 23.92 23.66
CA LEU A 832 -38.00 23.31 22.77
C LEU A 832 -38.59 22.01 23.32
N ALA A 833 -37.83 21.23 24.10
CA ALA A 833 -38.32 20.03 24.77
C ALA A 833 -39.42 20.36 25.80
N HIS A 834 -39.35 21.53 26.45
CA HIS A 834 -40.42 22.02 27.33
C HIS A 834 -41.77 22.25 26.63
N ASN A 835 -41.82 22.30 25.29
CA ASN A 835 -43.09 22.31 24.56
C ASN A 835 -43.80 20.94 24.55
N LEU A 836 -43.07 19.86 24.86
CA LEU A 836 -43.55 18.48 24.84
C LEU A 836 -43.73 17.94 26.26
N GLU A 837 -42.81 18.24 27.16
CA GLU A 837 -42.81 17.77 28.55
C GLU A 837 -42.31 18.88 29.47
N MET A 838 -43.10 19.26 30.48
CA MET A 838 -42.72 20.35 31.38
C MET A 838 -41.81 19.89 32.53
N ALA A 839 -41.97 18.64 33.00
CA ALA A 839 -41.19 18.12 34.11
C ALA A 839 -39.82 17.59 33.63
N HIS A 840 -38.74 17.84 34.36
CA HIS A 840 -37.39 17.33 34.09
C HIS A 840 -37.24 15.81 34.38
N ASN A 841 -38.13 15.00 33.83
CA ASN A 841 -38.15 13.56 33.96
C ASN A 841 -37.43 12.88 32.77
N SER A 842 -37.38 11.55 32.76
CA SER A 842 -36.73 10.81 31.66
C SER A 842 -37.36 11.06 30.28
N ASN A 843 -38.65 11.39 30.21
CA ASN A 843 -39.30 11.72 28.94
C ASN A 843 -38.80 13.07 28.41
N PHE A 844 -38.60 14.06 29.28
CA PHE A 844 -38.01 15.34 28.91
C PHE A 844 -36.59 15.16 28.32
N ILE A 845 -35.76 14.35 28.96
CA ILE A 845 -34.40 14.05 28.47
C ILE A 845 -34.46 13.33 27.12
N ASN A 846 -35.34 12.33 26.95
CA ASN A 846 -35.52 11.64 25.67
C ASN A 846 -35.99 12.59 24.56
N HIS A 847 -36.88 13.54 24.86
CA HIS A 847 -37.32 14.55 23.90
C HIS A 847 -36.20 15.52 23.53
N LEU A 848 -35.41 15.97 24.50
CA LEU A 848 -34.24 16.82 24.30
C LEU A 848 -33.21 16.13 23.40
N GLU A 849 -32.85 14.87 23.69
CA GLU A 849 -31.97 14.03 22.88
C GLU A 849 -32.51 13.87 21.45
N THR A 850 -33.79 13.55 21.31
CA THR A 850 -34.43 13.36 20.00
C THR A 850 -34.37 14.65 19.17
N ILE A 851 -34.64 15.81 19.79
CA ILE A 851 -34.56 17.11 19.11
C ILE A 851 -33.11 17.42 18.73
N ALA A 852 -32.15 17.19 19.63
CA ALA A 852 -30.73 17.46 19.40
C ALA A 852 -30.17 16.60 18.26
N VAL A 853 -30.38 15.29 18.29
CA VAL A 853 -29.93 14.36 17.22
C VAL A 853 -30.54 14.74 15.88
N LYS A 854 -31.83 15.07 15.87
CA LYS A 854 -32.55 15.42 14.63
C LYS A 854 -31.97 16.64 13.92
N PHE A 855 -31.61 17.68 14.66
CA PHE A 855 -31.13 18.96 14.09
C PHE A 855 -29.60 19.10 14.10
N MET A 856 -28.87 18.06 14.54
CA MET A 856 -27.41 18.10 14.63
C MET A 856 -26.76 18.28 13.24
N THR A 857 -27.31 17.63 12.21
CA THR A 857 -26.80 17.73 10.84
C THR A 857 -26.98 19.15 10.29
N GLU A 858 -28.15 19.75 10.47
CA GLU A 858 -28.43 21.14 10.05
C GLU A 858 -27.58 22.15 10.81
N LYS A 859 -27.28 21.90 12.09
CA LYS A 859 -26.34 22.70 12.88
C LYS A 859 -24.92 22.63 12.32
N ASP A 860 -24.43 21.44 11.97
CA ASP A 860 -23.08 21.29 11.40
C ASP A 860 -22.95 21.95 10.02
N LEU A 861 -23.99 21.84 9.18
CA LEU A 861 -24.10 22.58 7.91
C LEU A 861 -24.12 24.10 8.13
N PHE A 862 -24.86 24.58 9.12
CA PHE A 862 -24.88 25.99 9.49
C PHE A 862 -23.51 26.48 9.94
N LEU A 863 -22.79 25.72 10.78
CA LEU A 863 -21.43 26.07 11.23
C LEU A 863 -20.41 26.16 10.10
N GLN A 864 -20.52 25.33 9.07
CA GLN A 864 -19.66 25.41 7.88
C GLN A 864 -19.89 26.69 7.06
N GLN A 865 -21.08 27.28 7.16
CA GLN A 865 -21.48 28.47 6.40
C GLN A 865 -21.45 29.77 7.23
N PHE A 866 -21.37 29.66 8.56
CA PHE A 866 -21.53 30.79 9.46
C PHE A 866 -20.22 31.56 9.68
N SER A 867 -20.19 32.81 9.21
CA SER A 867 -19.12 33.78 9.45
C SER A 867 -19.72 35.00 10.15
N PHE A 868 -19.16 35.41 11.30
CA PHE A 868 -19.58 36.64 11.98
C PHE A 868 -19.38 37.89 11.09
N GLN A 869 -18.41 37.87 10.15
CA GLN A 869 -18.16 38.99 9.24
C GLN A 869 -19.18 39.10 8.09
N ASN A 870 -19.85 38.01 7.71
CA ASN A 870 -20.89 38.05 6.67
C ASN A 870 -22.25 38.54 7.21
N TYR A 871 -22.37 38.68 8.53
CA TYR A 871 -23.63 38.95 9.22
C TYR A 871 -23.54 40.12 10.23
N LEU A 872 -22.38 40.75 10.41
CA LEU A 872 -22.22 42.08 11.01
C LEU A 872 -22.27 43.14 9.91
#